data_AF-C4M0X5-F1
#
_entry.id   AF-C4M0X5-F1
#
_cell.length_a   1.000
_cell.length_b   1.000
_cell.length_c   1.000
_cell.angle_alpha   90.00
_cell.angle_beta   90.00
_cell.angle_gamma   90.00
#
_symmetry.space_group_name_H-M   'P 1'
#
loop_
_entity.id
_entity.type
_entity.pdbx_description
1 polymer ?
#
loop_
_entity_poly.entity_id
_entity_poly.type
_entity_poly.pdbx_seq_one_letter_code
_entity_poly.pdbx_strand_id
1 'polypeptide(L)'
;MTYFLIIGLLCITLALGQENDEYCDFDCFIEGLSFTVDLEGKMSTMGYNIPSLTFDGMTVNQIGGSTDNKDEPKSFNASITLHSLHAVGDILKESSNKKIGYMELKLSDASAGFSMGFDSYDYCGYNLISGTEPSITIDLNTKSAKIDLKCTDCGVLDTIVLGLGDFFISIVKNFLQKIVNNNIDKVNQMVKTSLDEVFLNINKNYTEKYINNTQPLNIPIEDGMMNITESIFFDMLSWTTTELLGGNSSLGLNQIIDRFTHNTGSIVAGGDDDTFKELTDEIISGLTFNGIEWPDVNGTIDFGLTYFNVSGLDTWYGLQFFEPLRDTPVSKESNESMCSIEPNCDQQLRIASGLKTLDIFMTFSINATANSSSISTNGKKIHEEADFHVIVTNNEMEGRIQIAIIDGQFENYTNNMCTNGTCWSALLDHHGTGVPIVLLNTSIDYIGITAASAYLEDGIQQIINSIADVFIYNYKPVIPAFLNGLINEFATVSINNMFNESLGVECDEDPDEILLGYKPSVVVLSTIVSIILSIILTIIAVIFLVVRWRQKKNNIKVEYELDGDNQYEESDDDSISDIHSDDEGVKKIKRYKKRIYKKKKKSLCKRIIQFPGWFFKQFFRTDPKGASMFLDNRITIVIRAIIPLIIFLNIALFITSNTGTGATVNAYIIFGSSNTITMPVQDFGLMNSVKDMWTAGVYPLSILIMVFSGIWPYTKLVMLLVVWMIPSSIIKPSVRGIILNVLDALGKWSFLDSYVMILMIMAFYFDVPLPIRHPNSVSDPMTIKLYVDPEYGFVTLLLGTLISLLLSHVMVGIHNKILSNPTDNIGEKATIKKPLLCFTRFFIVKLLMILLLCISCGLVIVGMFLQSFSFDFLGLAGWALDLLGYSQHRDFSVMDLGIGLPSACREPNSFAVRFTQVTYFITIVAIPLLHHIMLLILWVVPITRKIQNIIFQFCEILYAWSCIDVFIVSVIAAVVELSQFASFMVEPYCSAVMPSMNKSLDDIIALFFGNEKYITDHETCFEVKATLDDGCWCLFAGVIVYTVTTITIMKISKRALSKRLPTDQEKQEYWAEKSTKTPDTWPLLFSSN
;
A
#
# COMPACT_ATOMS: atom_id res chain seq x y z
N MET A 1 -8.80 37.85 -8.19
CA MET A 1 -8.27 39.23 -8.06
C MET A 1 -9.21 40.16 -7.30
N THR A 2 -10.53 40.02 -7.38
CA THR A 2 -11.52 40.81 -6.59
C THR A 2 -11.66 40.36 -5.12
N TYR A 3 -11.20 39.14 -4.77
CA TYR A 3 -11.19 38.65 -3.37
C TYR A 3 -9.97 39.11 -2.55
N PHE A 4 -8.87 39.53 -3.20
CA PHE A 4 -7.69 40.05 -2.50
C PHE A 4 -7.88 41.50 -2.01
N LEU A 5 -8.78 42.26 -2.64
CA LEU A 5 -9.09 43.65 -2.29
C LEU A 5 -10.10 43.77 -1.14
N ILE A 6 -10.82 42.68 -0.82
CA ILE A 6 -11.75 42.62 0.33
C ILE A 6 -11.01 42.16 1.59
N ILE A 7 -10.06 41.23 1.46
CA ILE A 7 -9.19 40.79 2.57
C ILE A 7 -8.19 41.90 2.95
N GLY A 8 -7.69 42.66 1.98
CA GLY A 8 -6.81 43.81 2.21
C GLY A 8 -7.48 45.03 2.85
N LEU A 9 -8.80 45.20 2.71
CA LEU A 9 -9.54 46.29 3.38
C LEU A 9 -10.05 45.90 4.78
N LEU A 10 -10.29 44.60 5.04
CA LEU A 10 -10.63 44.10 6.37
C LEU A 10 -9.41 44.06 7.32
N CYS A 11 -8.19 43.93 6.79
CA CYS A 11 -6.96 44.04 7.58
C CYS A 11 -6.59 45.47 8.00
N ILE A 12 -7.22 46.52 7.45
CA ILE A 12 -6.91 47.92 7.76
C ILE A 12 -7.95 48.55 8.71
N THR A 13 -9.09 47.88 8.96
CA THR A 13 -10.06 48.28 9.99
C THR A 13 -9.94 47.50 11.30
N LEU A 14 -9.00 46.56 11.43
CA LEU A 14 -8.63 45.91 12.70
C LEU A 14 -7.31 46.42 13.29
N ALA A 15 -6.79 47.54 12.75
CA ALA A 15 -5.67 48.30 13.32
C ALA A 15 -6.11 49.72 13.76
N LEU A 16 -7.37 49.85 14.18
CA LEU A 16 -7.86 50.99 14.95
C LEU A 16 -8.16 50.48 16.34
N GLY A 17 -7.42 51.04 17.30
CA GLY A 17 -7.33 50.56 18.68
C GLY A 17 -8.68 50.16 19.25
N GLN A 18 -8.79 48.90 19.64
CA GLN A 18 -9.54 48.60 20.85
C GLN A 18 -8.73 49.21 21.97
N GLU A 19 -9.30 50.25 22.59
CA GLU A 19 -8.92 50.68 23.92
C GLU A 19 -8.76 49.41 24.78
N ASN A 20 -7.64 49.34 25.50
CA ASN A 20 -7.38 48.32 26.51
C ASN A 20 -8.65 48.13 27.37
N ASP A 21 -9.36 47.01 27.18
CA ASP A 21 -10.09 46.42 28.30
C ASP A 21 -8.98 46.00 29.28
N GLU A 22 -8.69 46.82 30.27
CA GLU A 22 -7.61 46.59 31.24
C GLU A 22 -7.84 45.26 31.97
N TYR A 23 -7.13 44.21 31.53
CA TYR A 23 -6.93 43.01 32.34
C TYR A 23 -6.26 43.44 33.65
N CYS A 24 -6.83 43.00 34.77
CA CYS A 24 -6.41 43.37 36.10
C CYS A 24 -5.86 42.16 36.86
N ASP A 25 -4.84 42.38 37.67
CA ASP A 25 -4.39 41.44 38.69
C ASP A 25 -5.46 41.26 39.78
N PHE A 26 -5.31 40.24 40.64
CA PHE A 26 -6.24 39.94 41.72
C PHE A 26 -6.57 41.16 42.61
N ASP A 27 -5.59 41.99 42.96
CA ASP A 27 -5.80 43.17 43.81
C ASP A 27 -6.68 44.21 43.12
N CYS A 28 -6.42 44.53 41.86
CA CYS A 28 -7.23 45.46 41.09
C CYS A 28 -8.64 44.88 40.81
N PHE A 29 -8.77 43.56 40.63
CA PHE A 29 -10.06 42.88 40.51
C PHE A 29 -10.91 43.01 41.78
N ILE A 30 -10.34 42.69 42.95
CA ILE A 30 -11.01 42.77 44.25
C ILE A 30 -11.39 44.22 44.59
N GLU A 31 -10.56 45.20 44.23
CA GLU A 31 -10.91 46.62 44.41
C GLU A 31 -12.12 47.03 43.55
N GLY A 32 -12.26 46.45 42.35
CA GLY A 32 -13.40 46.67 41.46
C GLY A 32 -14.66 45.89 41.82
N LEU A 33 -14.55 44.85 42.66
CA LEU A 33 -15.65 44.01 43.07
C LEU A 33 -16.58 44.76 44.02
N SER A 34 -17.86 44.81 43.66
CA SER A 34 -18.91 45.36 44.49
C SER A 34 -20.03 44.34 44.68
N PHE A 35 -20.57 44.25 45.90
CA PHE A 35 -21.69 43.36 46.20
C PHE A 35 -22.73 44.03 47.09
N THR A 36 -24.02 43.79 46.83
CA THR A 36 -25.12 44.40 47.56
C THR A 36 -25.79 43.38 48.47
N VAL A 37 -25.80 43.67 49.77
CA VAL A 37 -26.51 42.90 50.79
C VAL A 37 -27.88 43.52 51.01
N ASP A 38 -28.94 42.79 50.68
CA ASP A 38 -30.31 43.15 51.04
C ASP A 38 -30.54 42.87 52.54
N LEU A 39 -31.03 43.87 53.25
CA LEU A 39 -31.29 43.82 54.69
C LEU A 39 -32.75 43.49 55.01
N GLU A 40 -33.60 43.29 53.99
CA GLU A 40 -35.01 42.88 54.09
C GLU A 40 -35.83 43.73 55.08
N GLY A 41 -35.51 45.04 55.19
CA GLY A 41 -36.18 45.98 56.10
C GLY A 41 -35.88 45.77 57.60
N LYS A 42 -34.92 44.90 57.94
CA LYS A 42 -34.54 44.62 59.34
C LYS A 42 -33.70 45.74 59.96
N MET A 43 -33.20 46.67 59.16
CA MET A 43 -32.45 47.86 59.59
C MET A 43 -33.34 49.12 59.60
N SER A 44 -34.43 49.05 60.36
CA SER A 44 -35.42 50.11 60.56
C SER A 44 -35.33 50.70 61.98
N THR A 45 -35.17 52.02 62.10
CA THR A 45 -35.21 52.71 63.39
C THR A 45 -35.62 54.18 63.24
N MET A 46 -36.42 54.69 64.18
CA MET A 46 -36.91 56.08 64.21
C MET A 46 -37.58 56.57 62.91
N GLY A 47 -38.28 55.68 62.18
CA GLY A 47 -38.98 56.02 60.94
C GLY A 47 -38.09 56.07 59.69
N TYR A 48 -36.86 55.57 59.80
CA TYR A 48 -35.91 55.43 58.69
C TYR A 48 -35.48 53.98 58.52
N ASN A 49 -35.40 53.53 57.27
CA ASN A 49 -35.01 52.19 56.89
C ASN A 49 -33.83 52.23 55.92
N ILE A 50 -32.87 51.34 56.12
CA ILE A 50 -31.79 51.09 55.15
C ILE A 50 -32.09 49.72 54.53
N PRO A 51 -32.60 49.68 53.29
CA PRO A 51 -33.05 48.44 52.67
C PRO A 51 -31.86 47.56 52.26
N SER A 52 -30.73 48.15 51.87
CA SER A 52 -29.56 47.41 51.41
C SER A 52 -28.26 48.16 51.69
N LEU A 53 -27.16 47.42 51.74
CA LEU A 53 -25.79 47.94 51.82
C LEU A 53 -24.98 47.38 50.65
N THR A 54 -24.45 48.27 49.82
CA THR A 54 -23.53 47.92 48.73
C THR A 54 -22.12 48.11 49.22
N PHE A 55 -21.37 47.01 49.29
CA PHE A 55 -19.95 46.99 49.64
C PHE A 55 -19.10 47.14 48.37
N ASP A 56 -18.03 47.93 48.44
CA ASP A 56 -17.09 48.20 47.35
C ASP A 56 -15.70 48.59 47.90
N GLY A 57 -14.73 48.81 47.00
CA GLY A 57 -13.40 49.34 47.35
C GLY A 57 -12.62 48.45 48.33
N MET A 58 -12.68 47.13 48.15
CA MET A 58 -12.00 46.16 49.00
C MET A 58 -10.49 46.14 48.72
N THR A 59 -9.69 46.16 49.77
CA THR A 59 -8.22 46.05 49.66
C THR A 59 -7.73 44.91 50.56
N VAL A 60 -7.11 43.89 49.97
CA VAL A 60 -6.62 42.71 50.70
C VAL A 60 -5.30 43.03 51.40
N ASN A 61 -5.10 42.47 52.59
CA ASN A 61 -3.87 42.61 53.37
C ASN A 61 -3.04 41.32 53.35
N GLN A 62 -3.67 40.19 53.67
CA GLN A 62 -3.02 38.88 53.65
C GLN A 62 -4.05 37.78 53.40
N ILE A 63 -3.69 36.83 52.54
CA ILE A 63 -4.36 35.55 52.38
C ILE A 63 -3.41 34.48 52.92
N GLY A 64 -3.90 33.50 53.64
CA GLY A 64 -3.08 32.40 54.16
C GLY A 64 -3.85 31.10 54.20
N GLY A 65 -3.18 30.02 53.81
CA GLY A 65 -3.66 28.65 53.88
C GLY A 65 -2.69 27.79 54.69
N SER A 66 -3.20 26.91 55.55
CA SER A 66 -2.37 25.92 56.24
C SER A 66 -3.19 24.71 56.65
N THR A 67 -2.57 23.55 56.65
CA THR A 67 -3.08 22.35 57.32
C THR A 67 -2.72 22.37 58.81
N ASP A 68 -3.47 21.64 59.63
CA ASP A 68 -3.20 21.45 61.06
C ASP A 68 -1.91 20.68 61.34
N ASN A 69 -1.59 19.70 60.48
CA ASN A 69 -0.34 18.97 60.50
C ASN A 69 0.10 18.66 59.06
N LYS A 70 1.39 18.88 58.75
CA LYS A 70 1.94 18.60 57.41
C LYS A 70 2.06 17.11 57.09
N ASP A 71 2.20 16.25 58.10
CA ASP A 71 2.38 14.81 57.91
C ASP A 71 1.06 14.02 58.02
N GLU A 72 0.04 14.58 58.68
CA GLU A 72 -1.29 13.99 58.86
C GLU A 72 -2.36 15.09 58.86
N PRO A 73 -2.67 15.67 57.70
CA PRO A 73 -3.60 16.80 57.59
C PRO A 73 -5.04 16.32 57.80
N LYS A 74 -5.64 16.68 58.95
CA LYS A 74 -7.05 16.36 59.31
C LYS A 74 -7.99 17.53 59.14
N SER A 75 -7.43 18.73 59.06
CA SER A 75 -8.17 19.96 58.78
C SER A 75 -7.30 20.93 57.99
N PHE A 76 -7.96 21.76 57.17
CA PHE A 76 -7.30 22.91 56.57
C PHE A 76 -7.95 24.20 57.05
N ASN A 77 -7.12 25.23 57.16
CA ASN A 77 -7.50 26.57 57.54
C ASN A 77 -7.14 27.52 56.40
N ALA A 78 -8.11 28.29 55.95
CA ALA A 78 -7.96 29.41 55.05
C ALA A 78 -8.32 30.69 55.80
N SER A 79 -7.58 31.77 55.55
CA SER A 79 -7.89 33.07 56.12
C SER A 79 -7.63 34.18 55.12
N ILE A 80 -8.52 35.16 55.11
CA ILE A 80 -8.37 36.40 54.36
C ILE A 80 -8.53 37.58 55.32
N THR A 81 -7.59 38.51 55.26
CA THR A 81 -7.65 39.77 56.00
C THR A 81 -7.70 40.92 55.00
N LEU A 82 -8.61 41.86 55.23
CA LEU A 82 -8.82 43.05 54.41
C LEU A 82 -8.32 44.28 55.18
N HIS A 83 -7.53 45.11 54.51
CA HIS A 83 -7.05 46.38 55.07
C HIS A 83 -8.20 47.40 55.23
N SER A 84 -9.08 47.47 54.22
CA SER A 84 -10.26 48.32 54.24
C SER A 84 -11.42 47.69 53.48
N LEU A 85 -12.64 47.92 53.98
CA LEU A 85 -13.89 47.50 53.37
C LEU A 85 -14.89 48.66 53.49
N HIS A 86 -15.33 49.17 52.35
CA HIS A 86 -16.24 50.30 52.26
C HIS A 86 -17.65 49.82 51.91
N ALA A 87 -18.67 50.48 52.43
CA ALA A 87 -20.06 50.18 52.10
C ALA A 87 -20.94 51.43 52.09
N VAL A 88 -21.92 51.46 51.19
CA VAL A 88 -22.88 52.55 51.05
C VAL A 88 -24.30 52.00 51.08
N GLY A 89 -25.20 52.62 51.85
CA GLY A 89 -26.61 52.22 51.93
C GLY A 89 -27.54 53.41 51.86
N ASP A 90 -28.63 53.28 51.10
CA ASP A 90 -29.61 54.35 50.97
C ASP A 90 -30.46 54.48 52.23
N ILE A 91 -30.69 55.71 52.69
CA ILE A 91 -31.57 55.99 53.82
C ILE A 91 -32.95 56.36 53.26
N LEU A 92 -33.94 55.50 53.52
CA LEU A 92 -35.33 55.70 53.14
C LEU A 92 -36.16 56.16 54.34
N LYS A 93 -37.06 57.11 54.13
CA LYS A 93 -38.07 57.49 55.13
C LYS A 93 -39.27 56.56 55.06
N GLU A 94 -39.51 55.76 56.10
CA GLU A 94 -40.52 54.69 56.13
C GLU A 94 -41.92 55.18 55.78
N SER A 95 -42.29 56.39 56.22
CA SER A 95 -43.62 56.95 56.00
C SER A 95 -43.95 57.26 54.53
N SER A 96 -42.93 57.34 53.66
CA SER A 96 -43.07 57.77 52.26
C SER A 96 -42.28 56.92 51.26
N ASN A 97 -41.47 55.99 51.74
CA ASN A 97 -40.48 55.24 50.97
C ASN A 97 -39.57 56.11 50.08
N LYS A 98 -39.40 57.38 50.44
CA LYS A 98 -38.59 58.35 49.70
C LYS A 98 -37.14 58.31 50.22
N LYS A 99 -36.18 58.26 49.30
CA LYS A 99 -34.75 58.41 49.58
C LYS A 99 -34.45 59.83 50.05
N ILE A 100 -33.83 59.96 51.22
CA ILE A 100 -33.53 61.25 51.86
C ILE A 100 -32.02 61.48 52.03
N GLY A 101 -31.22 60.42 51.96
CA GLY A 101 -29.78 60.46 52.17
C GLY A 101 -29.16 59.08 51.96
N TYR A 102 -27.89 58.95 52.33
CA TYR A 102 -27.17 57.69 52.33
C TYR A 102 -26.23 57.58 53.54
N MET A 103 -25.97 56.35 53.96
CA MET A 103 -25.01 55.97 54.97
C MET A 103 -23.73 55.50 54.28
N GLU A 104 -22.58 55.97 54.74
CA GLU A 104 -21.25 55.53 54.33
C GLU A 104 -20.61 54.81 55.52
N LEU A 105 -20.17 53.56 55.33
CA LEU A 105 -19.55 52.71 56.34
C LEU A 105 -18.14 52.36 55.87
N LYS A 106 -17.13 52.59 56.73
CA LYS A 106 -15.75 52.15 56.52
C LYS A 106 -15.31 51.23 57.65
N LEU A 107 -14.99 50.00 57.28
CA LEU A 107 -14.43 48.97 58.15
C LEU A 107 -12.93 48.86 57.86
N SER A 108 -12.12 48.65 58.90
CA SER A 108 -10.67 48.49 58.81
C SER A 108 -10.25 47.21 59.51
N ASP A 109 -9.32 46.46 58.91
CA ASP A 109 -8.81 45.18 59.41
C ASP A 109 -9.93 44.13 59.62
N ALA A 110 -10.81 43.97 58.62
CA ALA A 110 -11.82 42.92 58.65
C ALA A 110 -11.16 41.58 58.26
N SER A 111 -11.50 40.50 58.95
CA SER A 111 -10.95 39.17 58.68
C SER A 111 -12.04 38.13 58.51
N ALA A 112 -11.91 37.26 57.53
CA ALA A 112 -12.70 36.04 57.41
C ALA A 112 -11.76 34.83 57.49
N GLY A 113 -12.09 33.89 58.35
CA GLY A 113 -11.42 32.60 58.46
C GLY A 113 -12.39 31.49 58.09
N PHE A 114 -11.90 30.50 57.36
CA PHE A 114 -12.62 29.27 57.05
C PHE A 114 -11.75 28.10 57.48
N SER A 115 -12.28 27.29 58.38
CA SER A 115 -11.68 26.02 58.77
C SER A 115 -12.59 24.89 58.32
N MET A 116 -12.01 23.81 57.82
CA MET A 116 -12.75 22.60 57.47
C MET A 116 -12.09 21.42 58.17
N GLY A 117 -12.81 20.82 59.13
CA GLY A 117 -12.47 19.52 59.69
C GLY A 117 -13.07 18.38 58.89
N PHE A 118 -12.39 17.23 58.85
CA PHE A 118 -12.88 16.02 58.21
C PHE A 118 -13.00 14.90 59.22
N ASP A 119 -14.19 14.30 59.29
CA ASP A 119 -14.43 13.10 60.07
C ASP A 119 -14.22 11.88 59.17
N SER A 120 -13.46 10.90 59.65
CA SER A 120 -13.20 9.66 58.94
C SER A 120 -13.81 8.43 59.63
N TYR A 121 -14.20 7.43 58.85
CA TYR A 121 -14.58 6.10 59.32
C TYR A 121 -13.71 5.02 58.68
N ASP A 122 -13.48 3.92 59.39
CA ASP A 122 -12.75 2.77 58.88
C ASP A 122 -13.69 1.83 58.09
N TYR A 123 -13.35 1.58 56.83
CA TYR A 123 -13.98 0.61 55.96
C TYR A 123 -12.92 -0.35 55.41
N CYS A 124 -12.98 -1.63 55.82
CA CYS A 124 -12.05 -2.67 55.38
C CYS A 124 -10.55 -2.33 55.56
N GLY A 125 -10.19 -1.50 56.55
CA GLY A 125 -8.82 -1.07 56.81
C GLY A 125 -8.43 0.27 56.16
N TYR A 126 -9.38 0.96 55.50
CA TYR A 126 -9.19 2.26 54.87
C TYR A 126 -10.00 3.34 55.59
N ASN A 127 -9.37 4.48 55.88
CA ASN A 127 -10.04 5.63 56.51
C ASN A 127 -10.69 6.53 55.44
N LEU A 128 -12.00 6.40 55.26
CA LEU A 128 -12.78 7.22 54.32
C LEU A 128 -13.42 8.41 55.03
N ILE A 129 -13.59 9.52 54.33
CA ILE A 129 -14.24 10.72 54.90
C ILE A 129 -15.75 10.47 55.03
N SER A 130 -16.28 10.42 56.26
CA SER A 130 -17.72 10.28 56.54
C SER A 130 -18.47 11.61 56.58
N GLY A 131 -17.78 12.72 56.82
CA GLY A 131 -18.43 14.01 56.99
C GLY A 131 -17.45 15.16 57.21
N THR A 132 -18.01 16.35 57.19
CA THR A 132 -17.29 17.63 57.23
C THR A 132 -17.73 18.49 58.40
N GLU A 133 -16.79 19.23 58.98
CA GLU A 133 -17.03 20.22 60.03
C GLU A 133 -16.57 21.61 59.55
N PRO A 134 -17.37 22.29 58.72
CA PRO A 134 -17.06 23.65 58.30
C PRO A 134 -17.22 24.63 59.48
N SER A 135 -16.23 25.50 59.64
CA SER A 135 -16.25 26.61 60.58
C SER A 135 -15.86 27.89 59.86
N ILE A 136 -16.87 28.65 59.42
CA ILE A 136 -16.69 30.01 58.92
C ILE A 136 -16.70 30.98 60.11
N THR A 137 -15.70 31.85 60.18
CA THR A 137 -15.60 32.94 61.14
C THR A 137 -15.43 34.25 60.37
N ILE A 138 -16.24 35.25 60.66
CA ILE A 138 -16.12 36.58 60.06
C ILE A 138 -16.07 37.60 61.19
N ASP A 139 -14.96 38.30 61.30
CA ASP A 139 -14.79 39.45 62.18
C ASP A 139 -14.70 40.72 61.31
N LEU A 140 -15.77 41.51 61.33
CA LEU A 140 -15.81 42.79 60.61
C LEU A 140 -15.05 43.91 61.34
N ASN A 141 -14.45 43.63 62.50
CA ASN A 141 -13.81 44.61 63.38
C ASN A 141 -14.70 45.84 63.62
N THR A 142 -15.98 45.61 63.93
CA THR A 142 -17.01 46.66 64.04
C THR A 142 -16.70 47.75 65.09
N LYS A 143 -15.72 47.49 65.99
CA LYS A 143 -15.24 48.46 66.97
C LYS A 143 -14.49 49.63 66.32
N SER A 144 -13.68 49.37 65.28
CA SER A 144 -12.91 50.37 64.52
C SER A 144 -13.73 51.05 63.40
N ALA A 145 -14.96 50.57 63.14
CA ALA A 145 -15.83 51.07 62.09
C ALA A 145 -16.13 52.59 62.21
N LYS A 146 -15.97 53.30 61.08
CA LYS A 146 -16.39 54.69 60.90
C LYS A 146 -17.68 54.72 60.08
N ILE A 147 -18.69 55.45 60.56
CA ILE A 147 -19.98 55.59 59.87
C ILE A 147 -20.24 57.09 59.68
N ASP A 148 -20.56 57.49 58.46
CA ASP A 148 -20.94 58.84 58.11
C ASP A 148 -22.36 58.84 57.51
N LEU A 149 -23.21 59.76 57.94
CA LEU A 149 -24.60 59.86 57.49
C LEU A 149 -24.77 61.14 56.68
N LYS A 150 -24.90 60.99 55.36
CA LYS A 150 -25.01 62.11 54.44
C LYS A 150 -26.46 62.31 54.02
N CYS A 151 -27.03 63.41 54.46
CA CYS A 151 -28.37 63.85 54.11
C CYS A 151 -28.34 64.65 52.79
N THR A 152 -29.07 64.21 51.76
CA THR A 152 -29.10 64.86 50.44
C THR A 152 -30.41 65.60 50.15
N ASP A 153 -31.53 65.12 50.67
CA ASP A 153 -32.88 65.69 50.45
C ASP A 153 -33.77 65.58 51.70
N CYS A 154 -33.24 65.96 52.88
CA CYS A 154 -33.99 65.89 54.15
C CYS A 154 -34.59 67.23 54.59
N GLY A 155 -35.72 67.17 55.32
CA GLY A 155 -36.26 68.33 56.02
C GLY A 155 -35.48 68.67 57.30
N VAL A 156 -35.72 69.85 57.87
CA VAL A 156 -35.02 70.34 59.08
C VAL A 156 -35.08 69.34 60.26
N LEU A 157 -36.22 68.68 60.44
CA LEU A 157 -36.43 67.65 61.47
C LEU A 157 -35.61 66.38 61.21
N ASP A 158 -35.44 66.01 59.94
CA ASP A 158 -34.72 64.81 59.53
C ASP A 158 -33.20 65.02 59.69
N THR A 159 -32.69 66.23 59.42
CA THR A 159 -31.27 66.61 59.65
C THR A 159 -30.89 66.57 61.13
N ILE A 160 -31.81 66.93 62.04
CA ILE A 160 -31.57 66.89 63.49
C ILE A 160 -31.52 65.43 63.98
N VAL A 161 -32.43 64.59 63.51
CA VAL A 161 -32.47 63.17 63.89
C VAL A 161 -31.26 62.40 63.36
N LEU A 162 -30.83 62.69 62.12
CA LEU A 162 -29.61 62.10 61.55
C LEU A 162 -28.32 62.67 62.18
N GLY A 163 -28.35 63.90 62.70
CA GLY A 163 -27.26 64.53 63.45
C GLY A 163 -26.98 63.91 64.83
N LEU A 164 -27.91 63.13 65.39
CA LEU A 164 -27.70 62.29 66.59
C LEU A 164 -27.00 60.95 66.23
N GLY A 165 -26.00 61.03 65.35
CA GLY A 165 -25.37 59.89 64.66
C GLY A 165 -24.81 58.81 65.59
N ASP A 166 -24.35 59.15 66.80
CA ASP A 166 -23.80 58.20 67.78
C ASP A 166 -24.78 57.07 68.16
N PHE A 167 -26.08 57.35 68.16
CA PHE A 167 -27.12 56.34 68.44
C PHE A 167 -27.28 55.34 67.29
N PHE A 168 -27.27 55.83 66.04
CA PHE A 168 -27.29 54.99 64.85
C PHE A 168 -26.04 54.11 64.80
N ILE A 169 -24.86 54.66 65.13
CA ILE A 169 -23.59 53.94 65.16
C ILE A 169 -23.65 52.73 66.10
N SER A 170 -24.21 52.87 67.30
CA SER A 170 -24.31 51.75 68.26
C SER A 170 -25.29 50.66 67.79
N ILE A 171 -26.35 51.02 67.08
CA ILE A 171 -27.32 50.07 66.51
C ILE A 171 -26.67 49.32 65.35
N VAL A 172 -26.06 50.04 64.40
CA VAL A 172 -25.39 49.46 63.23
C VAL A 172 -24.30 48.48 63.65
N LYS A 173 -23.46 48.84 64.63
CA LYS A 173 -22.39 47.97 65.15
C LYS A 173 -22.92 46.65 65.73
N ASN A 174 -23.95 46.71 66.57
CA ASN A 174 -24.55 45.52 67.18
C ASN A 174 -25.34 44.68 66.16
N PHE A 175 -25.86 45.31 65.11
CA PHE A 175 -26.71 44.68 64.12
C PHE A 175 -25.92 43.98 63.00
N LEU A 176 -24.84 44.60 62.51
CA LEU A 176 -23.98 44.04 61.46
C LEU A 176 -23.37 42.70 61.88
N GLN A 177 -22.72 42.63 63.05
CA GLN A 177 -22.12 41.38 63.52
C GLN A 177 -23.20 40.32 63.81
N LYS A 178 -24.39 40.72 64.27
CA LYS A 178 -25.50 39.81 64.56
C LYS A 178 -26.12 39.22 63.30
N ILE A 179 -26.24 39.99 62.22
CA ILE A 179 -26.68 39.47 60.91
C ILE A 179 -25.66 38.47 60.38
N VAL A 180 -24.38 38.83 60.41
CA VAL A 180 -23.29 37.98 59.93
C VAL A 180 -23.29 36.65 60.69
N ASN A 181 -23.29 36.68 62.03
CA ASN A 181 -23.28 35.46 62.84
C ASN A 181 -24.53 34.58 62.61
N ASN A 182 -25.73 35.17 62.50
CA ASN A 182 -26.96 34.41 62.26
C ASN A 182 -27.02 33.72 60.89
N ASN A 183 -26.33 34.28 59.89
CA ASN A 183 -26.26 33.70 58.55
C ASN A 183 -25.11 32.68 58.44
N ILE A 184 -24.00 32.88 59.16
CA ILE A 184 -22.88 31.94 59.20
C ILE A 184 -23.33 30.53 59.64
N ASP A 185 -24.17 30.41 60.67
CA ASP A 185 -24.66 29.10 61.11
C ASP A 185 -25.44 28.36 60.02
N LYS A 186 -26.24 29.11 59.23
CA LYS A 186 -26.97 28.54 58.08
C LYS A 186 -26.03 28.13 56.96
N VAL A 187 -24.99 28.93 56.69
CA VAL A 187 -23.98 28.64 55.66
C VAL A 187 -23.16 27.40 56.06
N ASN A 188 -22.71 27.32 57.31
CA ASN A 188 -21.99 26.13 57.82
C ASN A 188 -22.86 24.87 57.68
N GLN A 189 -24.16 24.94 58.02
CA GLN A 189 -25.07 23.81 57.83
C GLN A 189 -25.26 23.43 56.35
N MET A 190 -25.40 24.42 55.47
CA MET A 190 -25.54 24.19 54.03
C MET A 190 -24.28 23.54 53.44
N VAL A 191 -23.10 24.11 53.72
CA VAL A 191 -21.80 23.58 53.28
C VAL A 191 -21.61 22.16 53.80
N LYS A 192 -21.88 21.91 55.09
CA LYS A 192 -21.81 20.56 55.67
C LYS A 192 -22.72 19.59 54.92
N THR A 193 -23.99 19.95 54.73
CA THR A 193 -24.98 19.06 54.09
C THR A 193 -24.57 18.70 52.66
N SER A 194 -24.15 19.70 51.87
CA SER A 194 -23.73 19.49 50.48
C SER A 194 -22.44 18.66 50.37
N LEU A 195 -21.42 18.96 51.19
CA LEU A 195 -20.16 18.22 51.15
C LEU A 195 -20.32 16.79 51.71
N ASP A 196 -21.08 16.62 52.79
CA ASP A 196 -21.37 15.29 53.35
C ASP A 196 -22.08 14.41 52.31
N GLU A 197 -23.04 14.97 51.54
CA GLU A 197 -23.70 14.25 50.45
C GLU A 197 -22.73 13.86 49.32
N VAL A 198 -21.81 14.76 48.95
CA VAL A 198 -20.77 14.48 47.95
C VAL A 198 -19.85 13.34 48.42
N PHE A 199 -19.31 13.42 49.63
CA PHE A 199 -18.42 12.38 50.16
C PHE A 199 -19.15 11.04 50.36
N LEU A 200 -20.40 11.06 50.83
CA LEU A 200 -21.23 9.84 50.95
C LEU A 200 -21.49 9.20 49.58
N ASN A 201 -21.76 10.00 48.55
CA ASN A 201 -21.95 9.51 47.19
C ASN A 201 -20.64 8.92 46.62
N ILE A 202 -19.51 9.62 46.79
CA ILE A 202 -18.17 9.16 46.38
C ILE A 202 -17.85 7.82 47.03
N ASN A 203 -18.05 7.71 48.34
CA ASN A 203 -17.70 6.51 49.08
C ASN A 203 -18.61 5.34 48.70
N LYS A 204 -19.93 5.50 48.72
CA LYS A 204 -20.86 4.37 48.50
C LYS A 204 -20.91 3.89 47.05
N ASN A 205 -20.98 4.82 46.09
CA ASN A 205 -21.23 4.45 44.69
C ASN A 205 -19.94 4.13 43.92
N TYR A 206 -18.81 4.74 44.27
CA TYR A 206 -17.57 4.61 43.49
C TYR A 206 -16.44 3.93 44.24
N THR A 207 -16.45 3.94 45.58
CA THR A 207 -15.27 3.52 46.34
C THR A 207 -15.48 2.18 47.03
N GLU A 208 -16.47 2.07 47.91
CA GLU A 208 -16.76 0.86 48.72
C GLU A 208 -17.03 -0.37 47.84
N LYS A 209 -17.75 -0.20 46.72
CA LYS A 209 -18.07 -1.29 45.78
C LYS A 209 -16.83 -1.92 45.12
N TYR A 210 -15.72 -1.19 45.08
CA TYR A 210 -14.49 -1.57 44.38
C TYR A 210 -13.32 -1.87 45.33
N ILE A 211 -13.56 -1.82 46.64
CA ILE A 211 -12.62 -2.27 47.67
C ILE A 211 -12.77 -3.80 47.85
N ASN A 212 -11.67 -4.55 47.68
CA ASN A 212 -11.52 -6.00 47.88
C ASN A 212 -12.06 -6.99 46.83
N ASN A 213 -12.96 -6.63 45.89
CA ASN A 213 -13.11 -7.37 44.62
C ASN A 213 -14.07 -6.68 43.65
N THR A 214 -13.73 -6.67 42.36
CA THR A 214 -14.59 -6.14 41.29
C THR A 214 -15.17 -7.29 40.49
N GLN A 215 -16.50 -7.39 40.40
CA GLN A 215 -17.16 -8.38 39.55
C GLN A 215 -17.31 -7.84 38.12
N PRO A 216 -16.96 -8.61 37.08
CA PRO A 216 -17.15 -8.18 35.70
C PRO A 216 -18.63 -8.04 35.35
N LEU A 217 -18.96 -7.10 34.47
CA LEU A 217 -20.30 -6.95 33.92
C LEU A 217 -20.64 -8.20 33.09
N ASN A 218 -21.79 -8.81 33.35
CA ASN A 218 -22.26 -9.95 32.58
C ASN A 218 -22.88 -9.47 31.25
N ILE A 219 -22.20 -9.74 30.14
CA ILE A 219 -22.67 -9.45 28.78
C ILE A 219 -23.17 -10.77 28.16
N PRO A 220 -24.46 -10.88 27.80
CA PRO A 220 -25.04 -12.13 27.32
C PRO A 220 -24.47 -12.54 25.97
N ILE A 221 -24.25 -13.83 25.74
CA ILE A 221 -23.80 -14.38 24.46
C ILE A 221 -24.84 -15.38 23.96
N GLU A 222 -25.16 -15.33 22.67
CA GLU A 222 -26.01 -16.32 22.01
C GLU A 222 -25.24 -17.59 21.64
N ASP A 223 -25.94 -18.72 21.50
CA ASP A 223 -25.32 -19.98 21.10
C ASP A 223 -24.79 -19.91 19.65
N GLY A 224 -23.59 -20.45 19.40
CA GLY A 224 -23.01 -20.54 18.04
C GLY A 224 -21.95 -19.48 17.70
N MET A 225 -21.38 -18.81 18.70
CA MET A 225 -20.27 -17.87 18.49
C MET A 225 -18.93 -18.59 18.27
N MET A 226 -18.04 -17.94 17.52
CA MET A 226 -16.66 -18.35 17.27
C MET A 226 -15.85 -18.41 18.58
N ASN A 227 -15.03 -19.45 18.74
CA ASN A 227 -14.05 -19.52 19.81
C ASN A 227 -12.81 -18.67 19.47
N ILE A 228 -12.66 -17.53 20.12
CA ILE A 228 -11.56 -16.58 19.92
C ILE A 228 -10.23 -17.14 20.42
N THR A 229 -10.25 -18.03 21.40
CA THR A 229 -9.03 -18.64 21.95
C THR A 229 -8.31 -19.57 20.97
N GLU A 230 -8.99 -20.00 19.91
CA GLU A 230 -8.41 -20.81 18.83
C GLU A 230 -8.18 -19.99 17.55
N SER A 231 -8.49 -18.69 17.57
CA SER A 231 -8.37 -17.82 16.40
C SER A 231 -6.93 -17.38 16.14
N ILE A 232 -6.44 -17.65 14.93
CA ILE A 232 -5.12 -17.22 14.43
C ILE A 232 -5.03 -15.69 14.37
N PHE A 233 -6.13 -15.01 14.01
CA PHE A 233 -6.16 -13.57 13.86
C PHE A 233 -5.85 -12.85 15.18
N PHE A 234 -6.52 -13.26 16.25
CA PHE A 234 -6.29 -12.69 17.58
C PHE A 234 -4.94 -13.09 18.18
N ASP A 235 -4.41 -14.28 17.84
CA ASP A 235 -3.04 -14.66 18.22
C ASP A 235 -1.99 -13.75 17.54
N MET A 236 -2.17 -13.45 16.25
CA MET A 236 -1.31 -12.51 15.52
C MET A 236 -1.40 -11.09 16.09
N LEU A 237 -2.62 -10.60 16.39
CA LEU A 237 -2.81 -9.30 17.04
C LEU A 237 -2.10 -9.25 18.40
N SER A 238 -2.24 -10.30 19.21
CA SER A 238 -1.55 -10.42 20.49
C SER A 238 -0.02 -10.45 20.35
N TRP A 239 0.51 -11.19 19.38
CA TRP A 239 1.95 -11.19 19.08
C TRP A 239 2.41 -9.78 18.69
N THR A 240 1.66 -9.11 17.82
CA THR A 240 1.97 -7.75 17.35
C THR A 240 1.97 -6.76 18.53
N THR A 241 0.99 -6.82 19.42
CA THR A 241 0.93 -5.87 20.53
C THR A 241 1.98 -6.13 21.60
N THR A 242 2.37 -7.40 21.80
CA THR A 242 3.25 -7.75 22.92
C THR A 242 4.72 -7.88 22.54
N GLU A 243 5.04 -8.56 21.44
CA GLU A 243 6.43 -8.77 21.02
C GLU A 243 6.90 -7.62 20.12
N LEU A 244 6.05 -7.16 19.19
CA LEU A 244 6.41 -6.08 18.28
C LEU A 244 6.31 -4.70 18.95
N LEU A 245 5.14 -4.32 19.47
CA LEU A 245 4.93 -3.03 20.14
C LEU A 245 5.38 -3.04 21.60
N GLY A 246 5.22 -4.14 22.32
CA GLY A 246 5.60 -4.26 23.73
C GLY A 246 7.05 -4.64 24.00
N GLY A 247 7.72 -5.22 23.01
CA GLY A 247 9.09 -5.72 23.13
C GLY A 247 10.16 -4.67 22.86
N ASN A 248 11.43 -5.09 22.95
CA ASN A 248 12.60 -4.27 22.60
C ASN A 248 12.84 -4.23 21.07
N SER A 249 11.78 -4.23 20.28
CA SER A 249 11.86 -4.12 18.83
C SER A 249 11.99 -2.66 18.41
N SER A 250 12.41 -2.39 17.17
CA SER A 250 12.45 -1.04 16.57
C SER A 250 11.07 -0.39 16.45
N LEU A 251 10.00 -1.19 16.50
CA LEU A 251 8.60 -0.76 16.59
C LEU A 251 8.05 -0.79 18.02
N GLY A 252 8.91 -1.03 19.02
CA GLY A 252 8.50 -0.97 20.42
C GLY A 252 7.94 0.41 20.74
N LEU A 253 6.81 0.49 21.45
CA LEU A 253 6.09 1.72 21.73
C LEU A 253 7.00 2.78 22.35
N ASN A 254 7.88 2.38 23.26
CA ASN A 254 8.87 3.28 23.88
C ASN A 254 9.85 3.83 22.84
N GLN A 255 10.37 3.00 21.92
CA GLN A 255 11.29 3.44 20.87
C GLN A 255 10.59 4.36 19.85
N ILE A 256 9.32 4.09 19.55
CA ILE A 256 8.48 4.94 18.70
C ILE A 256 8.26 6.30 19.37
N ILE A 257 7.93 6.32 20.66
CA ILE A 257 7.74 7.56 21.42
C ILE A 257 9.04 8.35 21.51
N ASP A 258 10.16 7.70 21.82
CA ASP A 258 11.49 8.32 21.79
C ASP A 258 11.78 8.95 20.43
N ARG A 259 11.49 8.23 19.34
CA ARG A 259 11.69 8.73 17.98
C ARG A 259 10.85 9.96 17.66
N PHE A 260 9.58 9.96 18.05
CA PHE A 260 8.68 11.09 17.84
C PHE A 260 8.99 12.28 18.75
N THR A 261 9.60 12.04 19.92
CA THR A 261 9.91 13.06 20.93
C THR A 261 11.39 13.43 20.99
N HIS A 262 12.20 13.05 19.99
CA HIS A 262 13.64 13.29 19.94
C HIS A 262 14.44 12.75 21.16
N ASN A 263 14.06 11.56 21.64
CA ASN A 263 14.59 10.84 22.81
C ASN A 263 14.36 11.56 24.15
N THR A 264 13.29 12.35 24.26
CA THR A 264 12.92 12.99 25.52
C THR A 264 11.81 12.25 26.27
N GLY A 265 11.08 11.35 25.59
CA GLY A 265 9.89 10.70 26.16
C GLY A 265 8.78 11.67 26.53
N SER A 266 8.84 12.90 26.02
CA SER A 266 8.01 14.03 26.45
C SER A 266 7.37 14.73 25.26
N ILE A 267 6.07 14.99 25.35
CA ILE A 267 5.33 15.81 24.38
C ILE A 267 5.13 17.18 25.00
N VAL A 268 5.75 18.18 24.40
CA VAL A 268 5.71 19.59 24.82
C VAL A 268 4.97 20.40 23.75
N ALA A 269 3.93 21.12 24.15
CA ALA A 269 3.20 22.08 23.34
C ALA A 269 3.30 23.46 24.00
N GLY A 270 3.87 24.43 23.26
CA GLY A 270 4.22 25.76 23.74
C GLY A 270 5.69 25.85 24.18
N GLY A 271 6.31 27.02 24.00
CA GLY A 271 7.70 27.29 24.37
C GLY A 271 8.75 26.98 23.27
N ASP A 272 10.04 27.09 23.64
CA ASP A 272 11.16 26.93 22.69
C ASP A 272 11.43 25.47 22.29
N ASP A 273 11.16 24.53 23.22
CA ASP A 273 11.40 23.08 23.11
C ASP A 273 10.16 22.29 22.65
N ASP A 274 9.25 22.96 21.94
CA ASP A 274 8.01 22.38 21.43
C ASP A 274 8.27 21.17 20.49
N THR A 275 7.62 20.04 20.80
CA THR A 275 7.77 18.78 20.09
C THR A 275 7.13 18.81 18.71
N PHE A 276 5.98 19.48 18.56
CA PHE A 276 5.21 19.53 17.33
C PHE A 276 4.68 20.95 17.05
N LYS A 277 5.58 21.87 16.68
CA LYS A 277 5.26 23.29 16.41
C LYS A 277 4.07 23.53 15.47
N GLU A 278 3.78 22.60 14.56
CA GLU A 278 2.65 22.69 13.63
C GLU A 278 1.30 22.32 14.27
N LEU A 279 1.31 21.51 15.33
CA LEU A 279 0.12 21.02 16.05
C LEU A 279 -0.13 21.74 17.37
N THR A 280 0.83 22.54 17.85
CA THR A 280 0.74 23.29 19.12
C THR A 280 -0.55 24.08 19.25
N ASP A 281 -0.92 24.83 18.21
CA ASP A 281 -2.13 25.65 18.22
C ASP A 281 -3.40 24.79 18.35
N GLU A 282 -3.44 23.60 17.74
CA GLU A 282 -4.56 22.66 17.86
C GLU A 282 -4.60 22.01 19.25
N ILE A 283 -3.45 21.59 19.79
CA ILE A 283 -3.37 20.99 21.14
C ILE A 283 -3.79 22.01 22.20
N ILE A 284 -3.27 23.23 22.12
CA ILE A 284 -3.57 24.30 23.04
C ILE A 284 -5.05 24.69 22.93
N SER A 285 -5.55 24.97 21.72
CA SER A 285 -6.96 25.38 21.54
C SER A 285 -7.96 24.28 21.92
N GLY A 286 -7.65 23.01 21.64
CA GLY A 286 -8.48 21.87 22.01
C GLY A 286 -8.61 21.65 23.52
N LEU A 287 -7.64 22.14 24.30
CA LEU A 287 -7.63 22.09 25.76
C LEU A 287 -8.02 23.42 26.42
N THR A 288 -8.34 24.45 25.62
CA THR A 288 -8.90 25.72 26.14
C THR A 288 -10.42 25.63 26.30
N PHE A 289 -10.92 25.98 27.48
CA PHE A 289 -12.35 26.00 27.78
C PHE A 289 -12.82 27.45 27.87
N ASN A 290 -13.50 27.93 26.83
CA ASN A 290 -14.05 29.28 26.79
C ASN A 290 -15.56 29.25 27.06
N GLY A 291 -16.08 30.28 27.74
CA GLY A 291 -17.51 30.50 27.90
C GLY A 291 -18.18 29.65 28.97
N ILE A 292 -17.50 29.33 30.07
CA ILE A 292 -18.19 28.72 31.23
C ILE A 292 -19.06 29.81 31.87
N GLU A 293 -20.35 29.76 31.56
CA GLU A 293 -21.33 30.70 32.10
C GLU A 293 -21.71 30.33 33.55
N TRP A 294 -21.70 31.31 34.43
CA TRP A 294 -22.26 31.23 35.78
C TRP A 294 -23.61 31.94 35.82
N PRO A 295 -24.74 31.20 35.67
CA PRO A 295 -26.05 31.80 35.36
C PRO A 295 -26.56 32.74 36.45
N ASP A 296 -26.27 32.43 37.73
CA ASP A 296 -26.75 33.20 38.87
C ASP A 296 -26.08 34.58 38.99
N VAL A 297 -24.88 34.74 38.43
CA VAL A 297 -24.09 35.97 38.51
C VAL A 297 -23.82 36.62 37.15
N ASN A 298 -24.36 36.05 36.05
CA ASN A 298 -24.14 36.49 34.67
C ASN A 298 -22.65 36.81 34.42
N GLY A 299 -21.82 35.83 34.78
CA GLY A 299 -20.38 35.87 34.67
C GLY A 299 -19.87 34.82 33.70
N THR A 300 -18.71 35.09 33.10
CA THR A 300 -17.99 34.16 32.23
C THR A 300 -16.63 33.86 32.83
N ILE A 301 -16.27 32.58 32.82
CA ILE A 301 -14.91 32.13 33.11
C ILE A 301 -14.35 31.44 31.87
N ASP A 302 -13.20 31.91 31.43
CA ASP A 302 -12.43 31.31 30.35
C ASP A 302 -11.13 30.73 30.92
N PHE A 303 -10.86 29.47 30.61
CA PHE A 303 -9.61 28.79 30.92
C PHE A 303 -8.80 28.64 29.63
N GLY A 304 -7.72 29.40 29.53
CA GLY A 304 -6.72 29.29 28.46
C GLY A 304 -5.57 28.41 28.89
N LEU A 305 -4.99 27.65 27.96
CA LEU A 305 -3.76 26.89 28.15
C LEU A 305 -2.63 27.62 27.43
N THR A 306 -1.47 27.82 28.05
CA THR A 306 -0.32 28.48 27.40
C THR A 306 0.85 27.54 27.19
N TYR A 307 0.99 26.55 28.09
CA TYR A 307 2.03 25.53 28.03
C TYR A 307 1.48 24.19 28.50
N PHE A 308 1.90 23.11 27.84
CA PHE A 308 1.53 21.73 28.18
C PHE A 308 2.70 20.79 27.95
N ASN A 309 3.10 20.05 28.97
CA ASN A 309 4.15 19.05 28.91
C ASN A 309 3.66 17.76 29.54
N VAL A 310 3.73 16.66 28.79
CA VAL A 310 3.49 15.32 29.29
C VAL A 310 4.75 14.50 29.09
N SER A 311 5.33 14.03 30.18
CA SER A 311 6.60 13.30 30.20
C SER A 311 6.47 11.92 30.83
N GLY A 312 7.42 11.03 30.51
CA GLY A 312 7.42 9.63 30.94
C GLY A 312 6.64 8.69 30.02
N LEU A 313 6.25 9.16 28.83
CA LEU A 313 5.50 8.40 27.84
C LEU A 313 6.32 7.25 27.24
N ASP A 314 7.65 7.25 27.36
CA ASP A 314 8.57 6.21 26.90
C ASP A 314 8.78 5.06 27.92
N THR A 315 7.95 5.00 28.98
CA THR A 315 8.12 4.05 30.08
C THR A 315 7.09 2.92 30.11
N TRP A 316 6.49 2.58 28.97
CA TRP A 316 5.52 1.49 28.87
C TRP A 316 6.16 0.12 29.14
N TYR A 317 5.42 -0.76 29.80
CA TYR A 317 5.80 -2.14 30.03
C TYR A 317 4.56 -3.04 30.07
N GLY A 318 4.74 -4.34 29.84
CA GLY A 318 3.65 -5.31 29.96
C GLY A 318 2.47 -5.08 28.99
N LEU A 319 2.74 -4.53 27.80
CA LEU A 319 1.74 -4.34 26.75
C LEU A 319 1.22 -5.70 26.27
N GLN A 320 -0.04 -5.98 26.55
CA GLN A 320 -0.76 -7.20 26.20
C GLN A 320 -2.16 -6.81 25.75
N PHE A 321 -2.28 -6.26 24.54
CA PHE A 321 -3.58 -5.92 23.95
C PHE A 321 -4.07 -7.07 23.07
N PHE A 322 -5.35 -7.40 23.19
CA PHE A 322 -6.01 -8.47 22.43
C PHE A 322 -5.47 -9.87 22.73
N GLU A 323 -4.95 -10.13 23.95
CA GLU A 323 -4.46 -11.47 24.32
C GLU A 323 -5.63 -12.39 24.69
N PRO A 324 -5.86 -13.53 24.00
CA PRO A 324 -6.92 -14.45 24.39
C PRO A 324 -6.73 -15.00 25.81
N LEU A 325 -7.81 -15.16 26.58
CA LEU A 325 -7.73 -15.51 28.01
C LEU A 325 -7.29 -16.96 28.33
N ARG A 326 -7.07 -17.82 27.33
CA ARG A 326 -6.81 -19.27 27.46
C ARG A 326 -5.78 -19.70 28.50
N ASP A 327 -4.69 -18.94 28.66
CA ASP A 327 -3.58 -19.25 29.58
C ASP A 327 -3.31 -18.13 30.60
N THR A 328 -4.28 -17.24 30.83
CA THR A 328 -4.13 -16.18 31.83
C THR A 328 -4.33 -16.79 33.22
N PRO A 329 -3.34 -16.77 34.14
CA PRO A 329 -3.52 -17.34 35.46
C PRO A 329 -4.47 -16.48 36.32
N VAL A 330 -5.30 -17.11 37.15
CA VAL A 330 -6.24 -16.42 38.07
C VAL A 330 -5.51 -15.51 39.06
N SER A 331 -4.30 -15.89 39.47
CA SER A 331 -3.42 -15.10 40.32
C SER A 331 -1.96 -15.44 40.00
N LYS A 332 -1.02 -14.55 40.37
CA LYS A 332 0.43 -14.77 40.20
C LYS A 332 0.94 -16.04 40.91
N GLU A 333 0.16 -16.60 41.84
CA GLU A 333 0.52 -17.76 42.67
C GLU A 333 -0.24 -19.05 42.30
N SER A 334 -1.24 -18.98 41.41
CA SER A 334 -2.07 -20.10 40.99
C SER A 334 -1.78 -20.54 39.56
N ASN A 335 -1.63 -21.83 39.32
CA ASN A 335 -1.52 -22.42 37.97
C ASN A 335 -2.89 -22.65 37.29
N GLU A 336 -3.97 -22.18 37.92
CA GLU A 336 -5.32 -22.31 37.36
C GLU A 336 -5.59 -21.20 36.35
N SER A 337 -6.10 -21.53 35.16
CA SER A 337 -6.40 -20.55 34.12
C SER A 337 -7.70 -19.83 34.40
N MET A 338 -7.79 -18.56 34.00
CA MET A 338 -8.97 -17.72 34.16
C MET A 338 -10.22 -18.35 33.53
N CYS A 339 -10.04 -19.11 32.45
CA CYS A 339 -11.11 -19.83 31.76
C CYS A 339 -11.75 -20.97 32.57
N SER A 340 -11.19 -21.41 33.70
CA SER A 340 -11.89 -22.38 34.56
C SER A 340 -12.95 -21.73 35.45
N ILE A 341 -12.88 -20.41 35.64
CA ILE A 341 -13.72 -19.65 36.59
C ILE A 341 -14.67 -18.71 35.87
N GLU A 342 -14.21 -18.04 34.81
CA GLU A 342 -14.98 -17.03 34.11
C GLU A 342 -15.90 -17.63 33.03
N PRO A 343 -17.20 -17.30 33.03
CA PRO A 343 -18.08 -17.68 31.93
C PRO A 343 -17.68 -16.93 30.65
N ASN A 344 -17.86 -17.58 29.50
CA ASN A 344 -17.60 -17.00 28.18
C ASN A 344 -16.13 -16.59 27.95
N CYS A 345 -15.18 -17.28 28.58
CA CYS A 345 -13.75 -17.01 28.44
C CYS A 345 -13.28 -17.12 26.98
N ASP A 346 -13.91 -18.03 26.24
CA ASP A 346 -13.71 -18.34 24.83
C ASP A 346 -14.08 -17.18 23.88
N GLN A 347 -14.73 -16.14 24.38
CA GLN A 347 -15.09 -14.92 23.65
C GLN A 347 -14.41 -13.66 24.22
N GLN A 348 -13.50 -13.80 25.19
CA GLN A 348 -12.88 -12.66 25.88
C GLN A 348 -11.38 -12.53 25.61
N LEU A 349 -10.96 -11.27 25.43
CA LEU A 349 -9.58 -10.85 25.24
C LEU A 349 -9.14 -9.98 26.43
N ARG A 350 -7.90 -10.16 26.86
CA ARG A 350 -7.24 -9.34 27.85
C ARG A 350 -6.60 -8.11 27.20
N ILE A 351 -6.69 -7.00 27.91
CA ILE A 351 -6.04 -5.74 27.59
C ILE A 351 -5.25 -5.34 28.82
N ALA A 352 -3.93 -5.41 28.76
CA ALA A 352 -3.10 -4.94 29.86
C ALA A 352 -1.97 -4.05 29.36
N SER A 353 -1.63 -3.04 30.14
CA SER A 353 -0.49 -2.16 29.89
C SER A 353 -0.08 -1.46 31.17
N GLY A 354 1.22 -1.32 31.40
CA GLY A 354 1.77 -0.52 32.49
C GLY A 354 2.55 0.68 31.97
N LEU A 355 2.50 1.79 32.71
CA LEU A 355 3.31 3.00 32.51
C LEU A 355 3.95 3.38 33.85
N LYS A 356 5.29 3.38 33.93
CA LYS A 356 5.98 3.51 35.23
C LYS A 356 5.72 4.85 35.89
N THR A 357 5.84 5.91 35.11
CA THR A 357 5.74 7.30 35.57
C THR A 357 5.06 8.12 34.49
N LEU A 358 4.08 8.92 34.87
CA LEU A 358 3.44 9.92 34.03
C LEU A 358 3.51 11.25 34.77
N ASP A 359 4.18 12.23 34.17
CA ASP A 359 4.32 13.57 34.73
C ASP A 359 3.67 14.56 33.77
N ILE A 360 2.59 15.20 34.24
CA ILE A 360 1.80 16.18 33.51
C ILE A 360 2.06 17.54 34.15
N PHE A 361 2.61 18.46 33.38
CA PHE A 361 2.83 19.84 33.75
C PHE A 361 2.10 20.75 32.77
N MET A 362 1.26 21.65 33.26
CA MET A 362 0.51 22.58 32.41
C MET A 362 0.47 23.97 33.04
N THR A 363 0.58 25.00 32.20
CA THR A 363 0.39 26.39 32.60
C THR A 363 -0.90 26.88 31.97
N PHE A 364 -1.84 27.31 32.81
CA PHE A 364 -3.14 27.78 32.37
C PHE A 364 -3.42 29.20 32.86
N SER A 365 -4.11 29.97 32.03
CA SER A 365 -4.58 31.31 32.33
C SER A 365 -6.08 31.28 32.64
N ILE A 366 -6.51 31.89 33.74
CA ILE A 366 -7.91 32.06 34.11
C ILE A 366 -8.32 33.50 33.80
N ASN A 367 -9.32 33.67 32.95
CA ASN A 367 -10.00 34.95 32.77
C ASN A 367 -11.39 34.88 33.38
N ALA A 368 -11.76 35.82 34.25
CA ALA A 368 -13.11 35.82 34.82
C ALA A 368 -13.74 37.21 34.88
N THR A 369 -15.06 37.24 34.74
CA THR A 369 -15.90 38.43 34.91
C THR A 369 -17.23 38.06 35.55
N ALA A 370 -17.86 38.97 36.29
CA ALA A 370 -19.18 38.74 36.85
C ALA A 370 -19.99 40.04 36.91
N ASN A 371 -21.22 40.02 36.38
CA ASN A 371 -22.11 41.19 36.38
C ASN A 371 -23.58 40.78 36.58
N SER A 372 -24.06 40.82 37.83
CA SER A 372 -25.44 40.62 38.23
C SER A 372 -26.01 41.82 39.01
N SER A 373 -27.28 41.75 39.40
CA SER A 373 -27.93 42.77 40.24
C SER A 373 -27.35 42.86 41.65
N SER A 374 -26.66 41.81 42.12
CA SER A 374 -26.16 41.68 43.49
C SER A 374 -24.64 41.68 43.59
N ILE A 375 -23.93 41.37 42.50
CA ILE A 375 -22.46 41.35 42.42
C ILE A 375 -22.04 41.95 41.07
N SER A 376 -21.16 42.95 41.06
CA SER A 376 -20.60 43.52 39.84
C SER A 376 -19.10 43.76 39.98
N THR A 377 -18.34 43.36 38.96
CA THR A 377 -16.89 43.64 38.86
C THR A 377 -16.59 44.98 38.18
N ASN A 378 -17.61 45.84 37.97
CA ASN A 378 -17.48 47.16 37.36
C ASN A 378 -16.75 47.17 36.00
N GLY A 379 -16.82 46.07 35.25
CA GLY A 379 -16.17 45.93 33.94
C GLY A 379 -14.70 45.50 33.99
N LYS A 380 -14.11 45.33 35.18
CA LYS A 380 -12.76 44.77 35.34
C LYS A 380 -12.76 43.26 35.09
N LYS A 381 -11.76 42.80 34.34
CA LYS A 381 -11.57 41.38 33.98
C LYS A 381 -10.30 40.87 34.66
N ILE A 382 -10.42 39.85 35.51
CA ILE A 382 -9.24 39.22 36.10
C ILE A 382 -8.52 38.37 35.05
N HIS A 383 -7.19 38.40 35.05
CA HIS A 383 -6.33 37.50 34.30
C HIS A 383 -5.24 36.97 35.23
N GLU A 384 -5.26 35.66 35.47
CA GLU A 384 -4.29 34.99 36.35
C GLU A 384 -3.65 33.81 35.64
N GLU A 385 -2.36 33.59 35.84
CA GLU A 385 -1.64 32.42 35.33
C GLU A 385 -1.21 31.50 36.48
N ALA A 386 -1.45 30.21 36.32
CA ALA A 386 -1.07 29.20 37.29
C ALA A 386 -0.50 27.94 36.62
N ASP A 387 0.48 27.34 37.28
CA ASP A 387 1.07 26.07 36.88
C ASP A 387 0.41 24.93 37.68
N PHE A 388 -0.06 23.91 36.99
CA PHE A 388 -0.56 22.67 37.56
C PHE A 388 0.39 21.53 37.24
N HIS A 389 0.80 20.80 38.28
CA HIS A 389 1.76 19.71 38.16
C HIS A 389 1.23 18.46 38.87
N VAL A 390 1.20 17.35 38.12
CA VAL A 390 0.75 16.04 38.61
C VAL A 390 1.77 14.98 38.24
N ILE A 391 2.19 14.20 39.23
CA ILE A 391 3.05 13.03 39.04
C ILE A 391 2.30 11.78 39.49
N VAL A 392 2.15 10.85 38.56
CA VAL A 392 1.45 9.59 38.76
C VAL A 392 2.39 8.42 38.49
N THR A 393 2.47 7.48 39.43
CA THR A 393 3.37 6.32 39.35
C THR A 393 2.63 5.00 39.51
N ASN A 394 3.31 3.91 39.13
CA ASN A 394 2.75 2.55 39.17
C ASN A 394 1.41 2.45 38.43
N ASN A 395 1.31 3.07 37.26
CA ASN A 395 0.09 3.02 36.45
C ASN A 395 0.03 1.65 35.76
N GLU A 396 -0.83 0.77 36.23
CA GLU A 396 -1.14 -0.51 35.59
C GLU A 396 -2.62 -0.52 35.21
N MET A 397 -2.89 -0.67 33.93
CA MET A 397 -4.24 -0.88 33.40
C MET A 397 -4.39 -2.35 33.04
N GLU A 398 -5.49 -2.96 33.47
CA GLU A 398 -5.91 -4.30 33.09
C GLU A 398 -7.42 -4.31 32.83
N GLY A 399 -7.84 -4.72 31.64
CA GLY A 399 -9.23 -4.81 31.25
C GLY A 399 -9.50 -6.06 30.43
N ARG A 400 -10.79 -6.29 30.17
CA ARG A 400 -11.27 -7.37 29.30
C ARG A 400 -12.19 -6.78 28.25
N ILE A 401 -12.11 -7.30 27.04
CA ILE A 401 -13.08 -7.06 25.97
C ILE A 401 -13.68 -8.40 25.58
N GLN A 402 -15.01 -8.47 25.57
CA GLN A 402 -15.75 -9.59 25.02
C GLN A 402 -16.10 -9.27 23.57
N ILE A 403 -15.81 -10.20 22.67
CA ILE A 403 -16.08 -10.09 21.24
C ILE A 403 -16.96 -11.27 20.85
N ALA A 404 -18.16 -11.00 20.32
CA ALA A 404 -19.07 -12.04 19.84
C ALA A 404 -19.14 -11.97 18.31
N ILE A 405 -18.68 -13.04 17.65
CA ILE A 405 -18.71 -13.20 16.19
C ILE A 405 -19.39 -14.54 15.89
N ILE A 406 -20.34 -14.58 14.96
CA ILE A 406 -21.01 -15.82 14.57
C ILE A 406 -20.01 -16.73 13.84
N ASP A 407 -19.97 -18.01 14.25
CA ASP A 407 -19.05 -18.97 13.65
C ASP A 407 -19.32 -19.18 12.15
N GLY A 408 -18.26 -19.17 11.33
CA GLY A 408 -18.34 -19.29 9.87
C GLY A 408 -18.88 -18.06 9.11
N GLN A 409 -19.33 -16.99 9.78
CA GLN A 409 -19.85 -15.79 9.09
C GLN A 409 -18.78 -15.08 8.24
N PHE A 410 -17.54 -15.05 8.74
CA PHE A 410 -16.39 -14.47 8.05
C PHE A 410 -16.08 -15.20 6.73
N GLU A 411 -16.35 -16.51 6.63
CA GLU A 411 -16.09 -17.31 5.43
C GLU A 411 -17.05 -16.99 4.28
N ASN A 412 -18.20 -16.37 4.58
CA ASN A 412 -19.20 -15.99 3.58
C ASN A 412 -18.92 -14.62 2.95
N TYR A 413 -17.96 -13.85 3.48
CA TYR A 413 -17.67 -12.51 2.98
C TYR A 413 -16.79 -12.56 1.73
N THR A 414 -17.14 -11.75 0.75
CA THR A 414 -16.32 -11.54 -0.46
C THR A 414 -15.12 -10.64 -0.15
N ASN A 415 -14.16 -10.54 -1.06
CA ASN A 415 -12.99 -9.69 -0.84
C ASN A 415 -13.38 -8.22 -0.69
N ASN A 416 -14.33 -7.74 -1.51
CA ASN A 416 -14.85 -6.38 -1.39
C ASN A 416 -15.49 -6.13 -0.02
N MET A 417 -16.29 -7.08 0.49
CA MET A 417 -16.91 -6.99 1.81
C MET A 417 -15.86 -6.97 2.93
N CYS A 418 -14.79 -7.78 2.82
CA CYS A 418 -13.67 -7.78 3.78
C CYS A 418 -12.89 -6.47 3.84
N THR A 419 -12.90 -5.67 2.77
CA THR A 419 -12.26 -4.34 2.75
C THR A 419 -13.18 -3.21 3.22
N ASN A 420 -14.47 -3.48 3.43
CA ASN A 420 -15.44 -2.48 3.85
C ASN A 420 -15.54 -2.41 5.38
N GLY A 421 -15.26 -1.24 5.96
CA GLY A 421 -15.35 -1.01 7.41
C GLY A 421 -16.73 -1.28 8.01
N THR A 422 -17.82 -1.07 7.26
CA THR A 422 -19.18 -1.35 7.77
C THR A 422 -19.45 -2.85 7.91
N CYS A 423 -18.79 -3.68 7.11
CA CYS A 423 -18.89 -5.13 7.18
C CYS A 423 -18.13 -5.68 8.39
N TRP A 424 -17.03 -5.03 8.81
CA TRP A 424 -16.38 -5.35 10.08
C TRP A 424 -17.27 -5.08 11.30
N SER A 425 -18.04 -3.97 11.30
CA SER A 425 -19.05 -3.73 12.34
C SER A 425 -20.23 -4.69 12.29
N ALA A 426 -20.53 -5.28 11.13
CA ALA A 426 -21.59 -6.27 10.95
C ALA A 426 -21.22 -7.68 11.45
N LEU A 427 -19.92 -7.98 11.54
CA LEU A 427 -19.40 -9.25 12.09
C LEU A 427 -19.54 -9.33 13.62
N LEU A 428 -19.53 -8.18 14.28
CA LEU A 428 -19.63 -8.08 15.73
C LEU A 428 -21.10 -8.05 16.14
N ASP A 429 -21.52 -9.04 16.93
CA ASP A 429 -22.86 -9.02 17.49
C ASP A 429 -22.99 -7.90 18.53
N HIS A 430 -24.02 -7.08 18.35
CA HIS A 430 -24.34 -5.93 19.19
C HIS A 430 -24.85 -6.29 20.59
N HIS A 431 -25.28 -7.54 20.84
CA HIS A 431 -25.71 -7.96 22.17
C HIS A 431 -24.58 -8.66 22.96
N GLY A 432 -23.66 -9.34 22.27
CA GLY A 432 -22.57 -10.11 22.86
C GLY A 432 -21.20 -9.43 22.90
N THR A 433 -21.00 -8.31 22.21
CA THR A 433 -19.72 -7.56 22.19
C THR A 433 -19.73 -6.39 23.16
N GLY A 434 -18.66 -6.24 23.96
CA GLY A 434 -18.49 -5.09 24.84
C GLY A 434 -17.31 -5.21 25.78
N VAL A 435 -17.27 -4.36 26.81
CA VAL A 435 -16.21 -4.28 27.83
C VAL A 435 -16.78 -4.74 29.18
N PRO A 436 -16.48 -5.98 29.62
CA PRO A 436 -16.92 -6.47 30.93
C PRO A 436 -16.33 -5.70 32.11
N ILE A 437 -15.05 -5.32 32.04
CA ILE A 437 -14.34 -4.71 33.15
C ILE A 437 -13.08 -3.97 32.70
N VAL A 438 -12.78 -2.85 33.37
CA VAL A 438 -11.48 -2.15 33.27
C VAL A 438 -11.00 -1.82 34.68
N LEU A 439 -9.78 -2.22 35.00
CA LEU A 439 -9.10 -1.97 36.25
C LEU A 439 -7.88 -1.07 35.98
N LEU A 440 -7.74 -0.06 36.80
CA LEU A 440 -6.64 0.87 36.85
C LEU A 440 -6.08 0.84 38.27
N ASN A 441 -4.84 0.41 38.39
CA ASN A 441 -4.04 0.54 39.59
C ASN A 441 -3.08 1.70 39.36
N THR A 442 -3.13 2.72 40.21
CA THR A 442 -2.33 3.94 40.02
C THR A 442 -2.11 4.65 41.35
N SER A 443 -0.93 5.24 41.52
CA SER A 443 -0.56 6.01 42.71
C SER A 443 -0.32 7.47 42.32
N ILE A 444 -0.99 8.39 43.00
CA ILE A 444 -0.67 9.82 42.90
C ILE A 444 0.44 10.13 43.90
N ASP A 445 1.61 10.48 43.39
CA ASP A 445 2.77 10.83 44.21
C ASP A 445 2.82 12.31 44.53
N TYR A 446 2.39 13.16 43.59
CA TYR A 446 2.31 14.60 43.77
C TYR A 446 1.16 15.18 42.93
N ILE A 447 0.43 16.13 43.50
CA ILE A 447 -0.50 17.01 42.80
C ILE A 447 -0.43 18.37 43.49
N GLY A 448 -0.15 19.42 42.73
CA GLY A 448 -0.03 20.77 43.28
C GLY A 448 -0.22 21.85 42.23
N ILE A 449 -0.56 23.04 42.72
CA ILE A 449 -0.59 24.26 41.92
C ILE A 449 0.52 25.19 42.39
N THR A 450 1.20 25.86 41.47
CA THR A 450 2.16 26.92 41.75
C THR A 450 1.78 28.22 41.02
N ALA A 451 1.81 29.34 41.73
CA ALA A 451 1.51 30.65 41.12
C ALA A 451 2.74 31.19 40.35
N ALA A 452 2.49 31.91 39.25
CA ALA A 452 3.55 32.50 38.43
C ALA A 452 4.07 33.86 38.98
N SER A 453 3.35 34.50 39.91
CA SER A 453 3.57 35.89 40.38
C SER A 453 3.45 36.04 41.93
N ALA A 454 3.70 37.24 42.48
CA ALA A 454 4.23 37.46 43.84
C ALA A 454 3.21 37.72 44.98
N TYR A 455 3.60 37.25 46.18
CA TYR A 455 3.16 37.56 47.57
C TYR A 455 1.68 37.36 47.99
N LEU A 456 0.66 37.81 47.25
CA LEU A 456 -0.76 37.57 47.62
C LEU A 456 -1.30 36.27 47.01
N GLU A 457 -0.77 35.90 45.84
CA GLU A 457 -1.07 34.67 45.12
C GLU A 457 -0.54 33.42 45.85
N ASP A 458 0.58 33.55 46.58
CA ASP A 458 1.13 32.50 47.47
C ASP A 458 0.10 32.07 48.54
N GLY A 459 -0.72 33.01 49.02
CA GLY A 459 -1.79 32.69 49.97
C GLY A 459 -2.90 31.81 49.39
N ILE A 460 -3.31 32.06 48.13
CA ILE A 460 -4.30 31.25 47.42
C ILE A 460 -3.71 29.87 47.08
N GLN A 461 -2.46 29.85 46.63
CA GLN A 461 -1.70 28.64 46.37
C GLN A 461 -1.63 27.75 47.62
N GLN A 462 -1.31 28.32 48.78
CA GLN A 462 -1.27 27.60 50.05
C GLN A 462 -2.63 27.00 50.43
N ILE A 463 -3.74 27.67 50.11
CA ILE A 463 -5.09 27.12 50.35
C ILE A 463 -5.33 25.91 49.44
N ILE A 464 -5.07 26.03 48.14
CA ILE A 464 -5.30 24.93 47.19
C ILE A 464 -4.41 23.73 47.52
N ASN A 465 -3.14 23.96 47.80
CA ASN A 465 -2.21 22.89 48.18
C ASN A 465 -2.60 22.25 49.52
N SER A 466 -3.11 23.03 50.49
CA SER A 466 -3.65 22.46 51.75
C SER A 466 -4.88 21.58 51.51
N ILE A 467 -5.76 21.95 50.57
CA ILE A 467 -6.92 21.13 50.18
C ILE A 467 -6.45 19.84 49.49
N ALA A 468 -5.49 19.96 48.57
CA ALA A 468 -4.90 18.82 47.89
C ALA A 468 -4.22 17.87 48.87
N ASP A 469 -3.44 18.37 49.82
CA ASP A 469 -2.76 17.58 50.86
C ASP A 469 -3.74 16.76 51.71
N VAL A 470 -4.85 17.37 52.15
CA VAL A 470 -5.92 16.66 52.87
C VAL A 470 -6.56 15.58 52.01
N PHE A 471 -6.84 15.88 50.74
CA PHE A 471 -7.44 14.92 49.82
C PHE A 471 -6.50 13.74 49.54
N ILE A 472 -5.24 14.01 49.18
CA ILE A 472 -4.22 12.98 48.94
C ILE A 472 -4.04 12.14 50.20
N TYR A 473 -3.86 12.72 51.38
CA TYR A 473 -3.60 11.93 52.59
C TYR A 473 -4.72 10.93 52.90
N ASN A 474 -5.98 11.35 52.80
CA ASN A 474 -7.13 10.51 53.12
C ASN A 474 -7.47 9.51 52.00
N TYR A 475 -7.37 9.93 50.74
CA TYR A 475 -7.79 9.09 49.61
C TYR A 475 -6.65 8.31 48.95
N LYS A 476 -5.37 8.64 49.17
CA LYS A 476 -4.22 7.97 48.51
C LYS A 476 -4.29 6.44 48.48
N PRO A 477 -4.57 5.72 49.59
CA PRO A 477 -4.65 4.26 49.54
C PRO A 477 -5.89 3.73 48.81
N VAL A 478 -6.85 4.60 48.51
CA VAL A 478 -8.16 4.27 47.94
C VAL A 478 -8.35 4.82 46.52
N ILE A 479 -7.47 5.70 46.04
CA ILE A 479 -7.48 6.25 44.67
C ILE A 479 -7.69 5.17 43.61
N PRO A 480 -6.99 4.01 43.64
CA PRO A 480 -7.26 2.93 42.68
C PRO A 480 -8.71 2.46 42.69
N ALA A 481 -9.28 2.20 43.88
CA ALA A 481 -10.66 1.75 44.01
C ALA A 481 -11.66 2.81 43.54
N PHE A 482 -11.43 4.08 43.89
CA PHE A 482 -12.23 5.21 43.45
C PHE A 482 -12.21 5.37 41.92
N LEU A 483 -11.03 5.35 41.29
CA LEU A 483 -10.89 5.46 39.84
C LEU A 483 -11.52 4.24 39.13
N ASN A 484 -11.37 3.05 39.70
CA ASN A 484 -12.04 1.85 39.19
C ASN A 484 -13.55 1.99 39.24
N GLY A 485 -14.12 2.53 40.32
CA GLY A 485 -15.55 2.78 40.36
C GLY A 485 -16.01 3.86 39.40
N LEU A 486 -15.24 4.94 39.25
CA LEU A 486 -15.53 5.97 38.25
C LEU A 486 -15.55 5.37 36.83
N ILE A 487 -14.52 4.61 36.45
CA ILE A 487 -14.39 4.02 35.12
C ILE A 487 -15.48 2.98 34.86
N ASN A 488 -15.78 2.10 35.82
CA ASN A 488 -16.75 1.02 35.59
C ASN A 488 -18.22 1.44 35.77
N GLU A 489 -18.53 2.49 36.52
CA GLU A 489 -19.91 3.00 36.61
C GLU A 489 -20.24 3.99 35.49
N PHE A 490 -19.24 4.73 34.98
CA PHE A 490 -19.44 5.74 33.94
C PHE A 490 -18.92 5.31 32.56
N ALA A 491 -17.63 4.99 32.46
CA ALA A 491 -16.98 4.80 31.17
C ALA A 491 -17.38 3.48 30.50
N THR A 492 -17.34 2.35 31.19
CA THR A 492 -17.73 1.05 30.60
C THR A 492 -19.20 1.01 30.22
N VAL A 493 -20.09 1.62 31.02
CA VAL A 493 -21.51 1.77 30.70
C VAL A 493 -21.70 2.60 29.43
N SER A 494 -21.00 3.74 29.32
CA SER A 494 -21.06 4.61 28.14
C SER A 494 -20.50 3.93 26.89
N ILE A 495 -19.37 3.22 27.02
CA ILE A 495 -18.73 2.46 25.92
C ILE A 495 -19.65 1.32 25.45
N ASN A 496 -20.25 0.56 26.37
CA ASN A 496 -21.16 -0.53 26.02
C ASN A 496 -22.45 -0.02 25.37
N ASN A 497 -22.97 1.14 25.81
CA ASN A 497 -24.09 1.78 25.11
C ASN A 497 -23.69 2.22 23.68
N MET A 498 -22.47 2.72 23.50
CA MET A 498 -21.95 3.07 22.17
C MET A 498 -21.80 1.85 21.26
N PHE A 499 -21.32 0.71 21.78
CA PHE A 499 -21.28 -0.55 21.03
C PHE A 499 -22.68 -1.02 20.63
N ASN A 500 -23.64 -0.97 21.55
CA ASN A 500 -25.03 -1.34 21.26
C ASN A 500 -25.67 -0.47 20.15
N GLU A 501 -25.27 0.81 20.04
CA GLU A 501 -25.77 1.73 19.02
C GLU A 501 -25.02 1.61 17.68
N SER A 502 -23.74 1.22 17.70
CA SER A 502 -22.84 1.26 16.53
C SER A 502 -22.64 -0.10 15.85
N LEU A 503 -22.93 -1.21 16.54
CA LEU A 503 -22.79 -2.58 16.03
C LEU A 503 -24.14 -3.14 15.52
N GLY A 504 -24.10 -4.25 14.80
CA GLY A 504 -25.33 -4.88 14.24
C GLY A 504 -25.85 -4.22 12.96
N VAL A 505 -25.00 -3.45 12.27
CA VAL A 505 -25.29 -2.91 10.93
C VAL A 505 -25.33 -4.05 9.93
N GLU A 506 -26.27 -4.06 8.98
CA GLU A 506 -26.26 -5.04 7.89
C GLU A 506 -25.11 -4.73 6.91
N CYS A 507 -24.31 -5.74 6.57
CA CYS A 507 -23.31 -5.66 5.50
C CYS A 507 -24.01 -5.95 4.16
N ASP A 508 -24.09 -4.97 3.29
CA ASP A 508 -24.61 -5.14 1.93
C ASP A 508 -23.75 -6.17 1.16
N GLU A 509 -24.40 -7.11 0.48
CA GLU A 509 -23.70 -8.06 -0.40
C GLU A 509 -23.03 -7.29 -1.56
N ASP A 510 -21.69 -7.25 -1.56
CA ASP A 510 -20.88 -6.70 -2.65
C ASP A 510 -20.08 -7.83 -3.32
N PRO A 511 -20.61 -8.45 -4.39
CA PRO A 511 -19.94 -9.56 -5.05
C PRO A 511 -18.66 -9.12 -5.76
N ASP A 512 -17.58 -9.88 -5.57
CA ASP A 512 -16.33 -9.63 -6.28
C ASP A 512 -16.54 -9.64 -7.81
N GLU A 513 -16.06 -8.59 -8.49
CA GLU A 513 -16.23 -8.47 -9.94
C GLU A 513 -15.39 -9.54 -10.66
N ILE A 514 -16.02 -10.33 -11.54
CA ILE A 514 -15.31 -11.33 -12.35
C ILE A 514 -14.46 -10.60 -13.40
N LEU A 515 -13.20 -10.34 -13.07
CA LEU A 515 -12.25 -9.69 -13.96
C LEU A 515 -11.80 -10.68 -15.05
N LEU A 516 -12.46 -10.61 -16.21
CA LEU A 516 -12.01 -11.34 -17.40
C LEU A 516 -10.74 -10.66 -17.94
N GLY A 517 -9.58 -11.31 -17.80
CA GLY A 517 -8.27 -10.84 -18.30
C GLY A 517 -8.14 -10.67 -19.83
N TYR A 518 -9.25 -10.73 -20.58
CA TYR A 518 -9.28 -10.49 -22.01
C TYR A 518 -10.64 -9.96 -22.46
N LYS A 519 -10.64 -9.20 -23.57
CA LYS A 519 -11.88 -8.66 -24.18
C LYS A 519 -12.46 -9.68 -25.17
N PRO A 520 -13.60 -10.34 -24.88
CA PRO A 520 -14.14 -11.40 -25.74
C PRO A 520 -14.47 -10.90 -27.16
N SER A 521 -14.92 -9.65 -27.27
CA SER A 521 -15.23 -9.01 -28.54
C SER A 521 -14.02 -8.93 -29.50
N VAL A 522 -12.83 -8.65 -28.96
CA VAL A 522 -11.58 -8.58 -29.75
C VAL A 522 -11.15 -9.97 -30.21
N VAL A 523 -11.29 -10.99 -29.34
CA VAL A 523 -10.97 -12.38 -29.67
C VAL A 523 -11.87 -12.90 -30.79
N VAL A 524 -13.19 -12.72 -30.66
CA VAL A 524 -14.14 -13.17 -31.68
C VAL A 524 -13.92 -12.42 -33.00
N LEU A 525 -13.72 -11.10 -32.97
CA LEU A 525 -13.53 -10.32 -34.19
C LEU A 525 -12.23 -10.71 -34.93
N SER A 526 -11.11 -10.79 -34.21
CA SER A 526 -9.81 -11.12 -34.81
C SER A 526 -9.76 -12.53 -35.40
N THR A 527 -10.40 -13.51 -34.74
CA THR A 527 -10.50 -14.89 -35.23
C THR A 527 -11.39 -14.98 -36.48
N ILE A 528 -12.55 -14.31 -36.49
CA ILE A 528 -13.44 -14.27 -37.67
C ILE A 528 -12.72 -13.66 -38.88
N VAL A 529 -12.06 -12.51 -38.71
CA VAL A 529 -11.30 -11.84 -39.78
C VAL A 529 -10.22 -12.76 -40.34
N SER A 530 -9.53 -13.49 -39.46
CA SER A 530 -8.47 -14.43 -39.85
C SER A 530 -8.99 -15.60 -40.69
N ILE A 531 -10.14 -16.17 -40.30
CA ILE A 531 -10.79 -17.26 -41.03
C ILE A 531 -11.27 -16.76 -42.40
N ILE A 532 -11.91 -15.59 -42.47
CA ILE A 532 -12.40 -15.00 -43.73
C ILE A 532 -11.25 -14.75 -44.70
N LEU A 533 -10.15 -14.12 -44.24
CA LEU A 533 -8.98 -13.85 -45.08
C LEU A 533 -8.33 -15.15 -45.60
N SER A 534 -8.27 -16.18 -44.76
CA SER A 534 -7.79 -17.50 -45.17
C SER A 534 -8.69 -18.14 -46.23
N ILE A 535 -10.01 -18.10 -46.03
CA ILE A 535 -11.00 -18.64 -46.99
C ILE A 535 -10.88 -17.93 -48.35
N ILE A 536 -10.67 -16.62 -48.37
CA ILE A 536 -10.46 -15.88 -49.62
C ILE A 536 -9.20 -16.42 -50.36
N LEU A 537 -8.10 -16.65 -49.64
CA LEU A 537 -6.88 -17.19 -50.25
C LEU A 537 -7.04 -18.65 -50.71
N THR A 538 -7.80 -19.48 -50.00
CA THR A 538 -8.06 -20.85 -50.43
C THR A 538 -8.94 -20.89 -51.67
N ILE A 539 -9.96 -20.03 -51.76
CA ILE A 539 -10.78 -19.89 -52.97
C ILE A 539 -9.90 -19.51 -54.17
N ILE A 540 -8.96 -18.57 -54.00
CA ILE A 540 -7.99 -18.20 -55.04
C ILE A 540 -7.14 -19.42 -55.44
N ALA A 541 -6.69 -20.25 -54.48
CA ALA A 541 -5.94 -21.48 -54.75
C ALA A 541 -6.76 -22.51 -55.55
N VAL A 542 -8.04 -22.69 -55.20
CA VAL A 542 -8.96 -23.63 -55.87
C VAL A 542 -9.26 -23.17 -57.28
N ILE A 543 -9.59 -21.89 -57.49
CA ILE A 543 -9.81 -21.30 -58.81
C ILE A 543 -8.58 -21.54 -59.68
N PHE A 544 -7.37 -21.34 -59.14
CA PHE A 544 -6.12 -21.64 -59.85
C PHE A 544 -6.02 -23.11 -60.28
N LEU A 545 -6.28 -24.07 -59.39
CA LEU A 545 -6.23 -25.50 -59.72
C LEU A 545 -7.26 -25.87 -60.80
N VAL A 546 -8.46 -25.29 -60.75
CA VAL A 546 -9.53 -25.51 -61.74
C VAL A 546 -9.15 -24.94 -63.11
N VAL A 547 -8.64 -23.70 -63.16
CA VAL A 547 -8.16 -23.08 -64.41
C VAL A 547 -7.06 -23.93 -65.04
N ARG A 548 -6.12 -24.43 -64.23
CA ARG A 548 -5.03 -25.27 -64.70
C ARG A 548 -5.51 -26.66 -65.15
N TRP A 549 -6.44 -27.28 -64.44
CA TRP A 549 -7.04 -28.56 -64.86
C TRP A 549 -7.70 -28.41 -66.24
N ARG A 550 -8.42 -27.31 -66.48
CA ARG A 550 -8.96 -26.97 -67.80
C ARG A 550 -7.86 -26.76 -68.85
N GLN A 551 -6.79 -26.02 -68.54
CA GLN A 551 -5.68 -25.82 -69.47
C GLN A 551 -4.94 -27.12 -69.80
N LYS A 552 -4.69 -27.99 -68.83
CA LYS A 552 -4.07 -29.31 -69.06
C LYS A 552 -4.97 -30.19 -69.92
N LYS A 553 -6.28 -30.20 -69.66
CA LYS A 553 -7.27 -30.91 -70.49
C LYS A 553 -7.32 -30.37 -71.92
N ASN A 554 -7.20 -29.05 -72.11
CA ASN A 554 -7.15 -28.43 -73.43
C ASN A 554 -5.82 -28.72 -74.15
N ASN A 555 -4.68 -28.68 -73.46
CA ASN A 555 -3.39 -29.02 -74.06
C ASN A 555 -3.30 -30.52 -74.43
N ILE A 556 -3.85 -31.42 -73.61
CA ILE A 556 -3.96 -32.85 -73.95
C ILE A 556 -4.88 -33.04 -75.17
N LYS A 557 -5.98 -32.28 -75.28
CA LYS A 557 -6.82 -32.31 -76.49
C LYS A 557 -6.07 -31.83 -77.74
N VAL A 558 -5.29 -30.76 -77.63
CA VAL A 558 -4.48 -30.23 -78.74
C VAL A 558 -3.34 -31.19 -79.12
N GLU A 559 -2.73 -31.88 -78.17
CA GLU A 559 -1.68 -32.88 -78.41
C GLU A 559 -2.27 -34.18 -79.01
N TYR A 560 -3.49 -34.57 -78.63
CA TYR A 560 -4.24 -35.64 -79.31
C TYR A 560 -4.76 -35.24 -80.71
N GLU A 561 -5.06 -33.96 -80.95
CA GLU A 561 -5.40 -33.44 -82.29
C GLU A 561 -4.16 -33.33 -83.20
N LEU A 562 -2.96 -33.11 -82.63
CA LEU A 562 -1.68 -33.06 -83.38
C LEU A 562 -1.06 -34.45 -83.66
N ASP A 563 -1.29 -35.45 -82.81
CA ASP A 563 -0.91 -36.86 -83.08
C ASP A 563 -1.93 -37.57 -83.98
N GLY A 564 -3.15 -37.04 -84.12
CA GLY A 564 -4.19 -37.56 -85.01
C GLY A 564 -4.03 -37.21 -86.49
N ASP A 565 -3.19 -36.23 -86.81
CA ASP A 565 -2.99 -35.69 -88.18
C ASP A 565 -1.70 -36.17 -88.87
N ASN A 566 -0.94 -37.11 -88.27
CA ASN A 566 0.32 -37.64 -88.83
C ASN A 566 0.25 -39.12 -89.26
N GLN A 567 -0.82 -39.50 -89.94
CA GLN A 567 -0.81 -40.66 -90.86
C GLN A 567 -1.50 -40.24 -92.16
N TYR A 568 -0.85 -40.53 -93.30
CA TYR A 568 -1.18 -40.18 -94.69
C TYR A 568 -0.73 -38.79 -95.16
N GLU A 569 0.51 -38.69 -95.64
CA GLU A 569 0.76 -38.59 -97.09
C GLU A 569 2.28 -38.67 -97.38
N GLU A 570 2.59 -39.59 -98.27
CA GLU A 570 3.90 -39.90 -98.84
C GLU A 570 3.93 -39.28 -100.24
N SER A 571 4.95 -38.48 -100.58
CA SER A 571 5.64 -38.51 -101.89
C SER A 571 6.58 -37.31 -102.10
N ASP A 572 7.82 -37.67 -102.41
CA ASP A 572 8.63 -37.22 -103.54
C ASP A 572 9.09 -35.75 -103.64
N ASP A 573 10.39 -35.63 -103.37
CA ASP A 573 11.44 -35.27 -104.33
C ASP A 573 12.12 -33.90 -104.28
N ASP A 574 13.45 -34.05 -104.37
CA ASP A 574 14.42 -33.26 -105.11
C ASP A 574 14.81 -31.82 -104.69
N SER A 575 16.02 -31.80 -104.11
CA SER A 575 17.22 -31.24 -104.75
C SER A 575 17.57 -29.74 -104.59
N ILE A 576 18.85 -29.57 -104.19
CA ILE A 576 19.86 -28.69 -104.81
C ILE A 576 19.87 -27.17 -104.48
N SER A 577 20.88 -26.86 -103.63
CA SER A 577 22.00 -25.93 -103.85
C SER A 577 21.85 -24.40 -103.76
N ASP A 578 22.67 -23.86 -102.86
CA ASP A 578 23.77 -22.91 -103.09
C ASP A 578 23.55 -21.46 -103.60
N ILE A 579 24.50 -20.64 -103.11
CA ILE A 579 25.08 -19.39 -103.66
C ILE A 579 24.65 -18.05 -103.04
N HIS A 580 25.57 -17.61 -102.18
CA HIS A 580 26.24 -16.30 -102.10
C HIS A 580 25.54 -15.05 -101.55
N SER A 581 26.05 -14.67 -100.38
CA SER A 581 26.63 -13.36 -100.02
C SER A 581 26.24 -12.14 -100.86
N ASP A 582 25.52 -11.21 -100.22
CA ASP A 582 25.72 -9.78 -100.44
C ASP A 582 25.90 -9.02 -99.11
N ASP A 583 27.02 -8.31 -99.05
CA ASP A 583 27.64 -7.64 -97.89
C ASP A 583 26.94 -6.31 -97.50
N GLU A 584 25.69 -6.10 -97.93
CA GLU A 584 24.84 -4.98 -97.52
C GLU A 584 23.91 -5.32 -96.34
N GLY A 585 23.59 -6.62 -96.15
CA GLY A 585 22.72 -7.08 -95.07
C GLY A 585 23.33 -6.90 -93.68
N VAL A 586 24.66 -7.03 -93.57
CA VAL A 586 25.38 -6.99 -92.28
C VAL A 586 25.49 -5.55 -91.75
N LYS A 587 25.57 -4.53 -92.62
CA LYS A 587 25.51 -3.11 -92.21
C LYS A 587 24.09 -2.68 -91.82
N LYS A 588 23.05 -3.24 -92.46
CA LYS A 588 21.64 -3.02 -92.06
C LYS A 588 21.32 -3.67 -90.71
N ILE A 589 21.83 -4.88 -90.46
CA ILE A 589 21.65 -5.59 -89.18
C ILE A 589 22.46 -4.95 -88.04
N LYS A 590 23.66 -4.39 -88.30
CA LYS A 590 24.40 -3.60 -87.29
C LYS A 590 23.73 -2.25 -86.96
N ARG A 591 23.06 -1.58 -87.91
CA ARG A 591 22.22 -0.39 -87.62
C ARG A 591 20.91 -0.75 -86.90
N TYR A 592 20.35 -1.93 -87.18
CA TYR A 592 19.16 -2.43 -86.49
C TYR A 592 19.47 -2.84 -85.03
N LYS A 593 20.58 -3.56 -84.79
CA LYS A 593 21.05 -3.91 -83.43
C LYS A 593 21.54 -2.70 -82.61
N LYS A 594 22.06 -1.64 -83.25
CA LYS A 594 22.46 -0.40 -82.54
C LYS A 594 21.29 0.53 -82.20
N ARG A 595 20.11 0.35 -82.82
CA ARG A 595 18.86 1.08 -82.43
C ARG A 595 18.06 0.41 -81.31
N ILE A 596 18.32 -0.86 -80.99
CA ILE A 596 17.72 -1.54 -79.82
C ILE A 596 18.56 -1.31 -78.54
N TYR A 597 19.83 -0.87 -78.68
CA TYR A 597 20.72 -0.53 -77.57
C TYR A 597 21.02 0.99 -77.48
N LYS A 598 19.99 1.80 -77.23
CA LYS A 598 20.16 3.08 -76.53
C LYS A 598 18.98 3.28 -75.58
N LYS A 599 19.23 3.00 -74.30
CA LYS A 599 18.35 3.26 -73.15
C LYS A 599 17.70 4.64 -73.28
N LYS A 600 16.40 4.69 -73.64
CA LYS A 600 15.54 5.81 -73.24
C LYS A 600 14.84 5.40 -71.95
N LYS A 601 15.33 5.98 -70.86
CA LYS A 601 14.82 5.92 -69.49
C LYS A 601 13.31 6.21 -69.55
N LYS A 602 12.47 5.17 -69.44
CA LYS A 602 11.00 5.31 -69.40
C LYS A 602 10.63 6.07 -68.11
N SER A 603 9.73 7.05 -68.20
CA SER A 603 9.34 7.89 -67.05
C SER A 603 8.72 7.06 -65.94
N LEU A 604 8.99 7.46 -64.69
CA LEU A 604 8.56 6.80 -63.47
C LEU A 604 7.03 6.58 -63.46
N CYS A 605 6.25 7.57 -63.91
CA CYS A 605 4.79 7.49 -64.01
C CYS A 605 4.28 6.38 -64.93
N LYS A 606 4.91 6.13 -66.09
CA LYS A 606 4.49 5.04 -67.00
C LYS A 606 4.83 3.65 -66.46
N ARG A 607 5.85 3.53 -65.59
CA ARG A 607 6.16 2.29 -64.87
C ARG A 607 5.16 2.01 -63.75
N ILE A 608 4.72 3.04 -63.02
CA ILE A 608 3.74 2.90 -61.93
C ILE A 608 2.35 2.53 -62.47
N ILE A 609 1.91 3.12 -63.58
CA ILE A 609 0.59 2.81 -64.18
C ILE A 609 0.53 1.40 -64.79
N GLN A 610 1.65 0.87 -65.32
CA GLN A 610 1.72 -0.50 -65.87
C GLN A 610 2.12 -1.56 -64.83
N PHE A 611 2.47 -1.14 -63.60
CA PHE A 611 2.92 -2.03 -62.54
C PHE A 611 1.85 -3.04 -62.09
N PRO A 612 0.56 -2.67 -61.88
CA PRO A 612 -0.45 -3.63 -61.46
C PRO A 612 -0.64 -4.75 -62.48
N GLY A 613 -0.81 -4.42 -63.76
CA GLY A 613 -0.99 -5.40 -64.84
C GLY A 613 0.23 -6.30 -65.05
N TRP A 614 1.45 -5.77 -64.94
CA TRP A 614 2.68 -6.56 -65.00
C TRP A 614 2.84 -7.45 -63.75
N PHE A 615 2.52 -6.94 -62.56
CA PHE A 615 2.59 -7.66 -61.29
C PHE A 615 1.61 -8.82 -61.28
N PHE A 616 0.34 -8.63 -61.64
CA PHE A 616 -0.64 -9.71 -61.76
C PHE A 616 -0.18 -10.77 -62.78
N LYS A 617 0.41 -10.37 -63.91
CA LYS A 617 0.98 -11.31 -64.89
C LYS A 617 2.16 -12.11 -64.34
N GLN A 618 2.98 -11.53 -63.46
CA GLN A 618 4.07 -12.25 -62.78
C GLN A 618 3.56 -13.12 -61.63
N PHE A 619 2.54 -12.66 -60.90
CA PHE A 619 1.96 -13.35 -59.76
C PHE A 619 1.34 -14.69 -60.18
N PHE A 620 0.64 -14.74 -61.31
CA PHE A 620 0.05 -15.96 -61.86
C PHE A 620 1.01 -16.81 -62.71
N ARG A 621 2.34 -16.59 -62.68
CA ARG A 621 3.28 -17.46 -63.41
C ARG A 621 3.35 -18.85 -62.78
N THR A 622 3.38 -19.85 -63.64
CA THR A 622 3.36 -21.28 -63.28
C THR A 622 4.63 -22.03 -63.67
N ASP A 623 5.59 -21.33 -64.27
CA ASP A 623 6.86 -21.94 -64.68
C ASP A 623 7.64 -22.43 -63.45
N PRO A 624 8.30 -23.61 -63.49
CA PRO A 624 9.13 -24.13 -62.40
C PRO A 624 10.24 -23.16 -61.96
N LYS A 625 10.63 -22.22 -62.83
CA LYS A 625 11.65 -21.20 -62.59
C LYS A 625 11.08 -19.84 -62.14
N GLY A 626 9.76 -19.67 -62.15
CA GLY A 626 9.08 -18.37 -62.01
C GLY A 626 7.90 -18.34 -61.02
N ALA A 627 7.37 -19.49 -60.59
CA ALA A 627 6.24 -19.57 -59.67
C ALA A 627 6.57 -19.07 -58.25
N SER A 628 5.53 -18.62 -57.53
CA SER A 628 5.56 -18.42 -56.08
C SER A 628 5.55 -19.76 -55.35
N MET A 629 5.84 -19.78 -54.03
CA MET A 629 5.71 -21.05 -53.28
C MET A 629 4.25 -21.50 -53.27
N PHE A 630 3.32 -20.57 -53.06
CA PHE A 630 1.89 -20.84 -53.12
C PHE A 630 1.41 -21.51 -54.42
N LEU A 631 1.97 -21.13 -55.57
CA LEU A 631 1.58 -21.65 -56.88
C LEU A 631 2.49 -22.77 -57.42
N ASP A 632 3.50 -23.22 -56.67
CA ASP A 632 4.40 -24.31 -57.11
C ASP A 632 3.64 -25.65 -57.18
N ASN A 633 3.83 -26.38 -58.27
CA ASN A 633 3.09 -27.59 -58.61
C ASN A 633 3.34 -28.77 -57.67
N ARG A 634 4.43 -28.72 -56.88
CA ARG A 634 4.81 -29.79 -55.96
C ARG A 634 4.13 -29.68 -54.60
N ILE A 635 3.41 -28.59 -54.33
CA ILE A 635 2.69 -28.37 -53.08
C ILE A 635 1.24 -28.80 -53.23
N THR A 636 0.73 -29.57 -52.27
CA THR A 636 -0.67 -30.03 -52.20
C THR A 636 -1.63 -28.89 -51.85
N ILE A 637 -2.91 -29.06 -52.16
CA ILE A 637 -3.94 -28.06 -51.81
C ILE A 637 -4.07 -27.85 -50.29
N VAL A 638 -3.86 -28.91 -49.51
CA VAL A 638 -3.93 -28.87 -48.05
C VAL A 638 -2.89 -27.91 -47.47
N ILE A 639 -1.63 -28.00 -47.91
CA ILE A 639 -0.56 -27.11 -47.45
C ILE A 639 -0.81 -25.65 -47.92
N ARG A 640 -1.35 -25.47 -49.12
CA ARG A 640 -1.70 -24.13 -49.64
C ARG A 640 -2.78 -23.43 -48.82
N ALA A 641 -3.68 -24.19 -48.21
CA ALA A 641 -4.74 -23.68 -47.35
C ALA A 641 -4.27 -23.49 -45.90
N ILE A 642 -3.54 -24.46 -45.35
CA ILE A 642 -3.13 -24.46 -43.95
C ILE A 642 -2.12 -23.35 -43.64
N ILE A 643 -1.13 -23.09 -44.51
CA ILE A 643 -0.07 -22.11 -44.20
C ILE A 643 -0.63 -20.69 -44.01
N PRO A 644 -1.45 -20.12 -44.91
CA PRO A 644 -2.06 -18.82 -44.67
C PRO A 644 -3.05 -18.81 -43.50
N LEU A 645 -3.78 -19.90 -43.26
CA LEU A 645 -4.69 -20.02 -42.11
C LEU A 645 -3.91 -19.89 -40.80
N ILE A 646 -2.83 -20.63 -40.64
CA ILE A 646 -1.98 -20.58 -39.44
C ILE A 646 -1.35 -19.19 -39.29
N ILE A 647 -0.91 -18.55 -40.38
CA ILE A 647 -0.39 -17.17 -40.32
C ILE A 647 -1.43 -16.21 -39.76
N PHE A 648 -2.64 -16.19 -40.32
CA PHE A 648 -3.68 -15.26 -39.88
C PHE A 648 -4.16 -15.57 -38.46
N LEU A 649 -4.37 -16.84 -38.12
CA LEU A 649 -4.70 -17.23 -36.74
C LEU A 649 -3.62 -16.79 -35.75
N ASN A 650 -2.35 -16.88 -36.11
CA ASN A 650 -1.25 -16.43 -35.26
C ASN A 650 -1.22 -14.88 -35.15
N ILE A 651 -1.55 -14.15 -36.22
CA ILE A 651 -1.75 -12.67 -36.14
C ILE A 651 -2.90 -12.34 -35.17
N ALA A 652 -4.03 -13.03 -35.27
CA ALA A 652 -5.15 -12.84 -34.34
C ALA A 652 -4.72 -13.13 -32.90
N LEU A 653 -4.00 -14.22 -32.69
CA LEU A 653 -3.53 -14.65 -31.38
C LEU A 653 -2.55 -13.63 -30.75
N PHE A 654 -1.69 -12.98 -31.54
CA PHE A 654 -0.90 -11.86 -31.07
C PHE A 654 -1.73 -10.59 -30.80
N ILE A 655 -2.77 -10.31 -31.60
CA ILE A 655 -3.68 -9.18 -31.33
C ILE A 655 -4.39 -9.40 -30.00
N THR A 656 -4.95 -10.59 -29.78
CA THR A 656 -5.67 -10.90 -28.53
C THR A 656 -4.74 -10.84 -27.34
N SER A 657 -3.53 -11.39 -27.47
CA SER A 657 -2.47 -11.33 -26.47
C SER A 657 -2.14 -9.87 -26.08
N ASN A 658 -1.85 -9.02 -27.05
CA ASN A 658 -1.44 -7.63 -26.82
C ASN A 658 -2.57 -6.72 -26.33
N THR A 659 -3.83 -7.14 -26.46
CA THR A 659 -5.01 -6.42 -25.93
C THR A 659 -5.53 -6.96 -24.60
N GLY A 660 -5.08 -8.15 -24.19
CA GLY A 660 -5.44 -8.76 -22.90
C GLY A 660 -4.47 -8.37 -21.79
N THR A 661 -4.80 -8.75 -20.56
CA THR A 661 -3.87 -8.68 -19.43
C THR A 661 -2.86 -9.81 -19.58
N GLY A 662 -1.58 -9.47 -19.41
CA GLY A 662 -0.45 -10.38 -19.46
C GLY A 662 -0.20 -11.05 -18.11
N ALA A 663 -0.16 -10.28 -17.03
CA ALA A 663 -0.04 -10.79 -15.66
C ALA A 663 -0.78 -9.87 -14.68
N THR A 664 -1.14 -10.41 -13.52
CA THR A 664 -1.76 -9.66 -12.41
C THR A 664 -0.93 -9.87 -11.16
N VAL A 665 -0.74 -8.83 -10.35
CA VAL A 665 -0.08 -8.90 -9.05
C VAL A 665 -1.13 -8.69 -7.99
N ASN A 666 -1.31 -9.71 -7.16
CA ASN A 666 -2.30 -9.74 -6.09
C ASN A 666 -1.60 -10.07 -4.77
N ALA A 667 -1.89 -9.29 -3.73
CA ALA A 667 -1.51 -9.61 -2.37
C ALA A 667 -2.62 -10.46 -1.73
N TYR A 668 -2.22 -11.54 -1.07
CA TYR A 668 -3.10 -12.47 -0.39
C TYR A 668 -2.74 -12.48 1.08
N ILE A 669 -3.74 -12.24 1.90
CA ILE A 669 -3.64 -12.43 3.34
C ILE A 669 -4.41 -13.70 3.67
N ILE A 670 -3.69 -14.75 4.07
CA ILE A 670 -4.26 -16.08 4.32
C ILE A 670 -4.39 -16.29 5.82
N PHE A 671 -5.61 -16.56 6.28
CA PHE A 671 -5.95 -16.89 7.65
C PHE A 671 -6.21 -18.40 7.77
N GLY A 672 -5.29 -19.13 8.38
CA GLY A 672 -5.42 -20.58 8.55
C GLY A 672 -5.43 -21.33 7.22
N SER A 673 -6.37 -22.27 7.06
CA SER A 673 -6.35 -23.24 5.95
C SER A 673 -7.19 -22.86 4.72
N SER A 674 -8.14 -21.91 4.82
CA SER A 674 -9.13 -21.63 3.77
C SER A 674 -9.37 -20.15 3.47
N ASN A 675 -9.29 -19.26 4.47
CA ASN A 675 -9.76 -17.89 4.33
C ASN A 675 -8.66 -17.00 3.72
N THR A 676 -8.97 -16.31 2.63
CA THR A 676 -8.01 -15.46 1.92
C THR A 676 -8.63 -14.12 1.54
N ILE A 677 -8.02 -13.02 1.99
CA ILE A 677 -8.34 -11.70 1.47
C ILE A 677 -7.41 -11.40 0.30
N THR A 678 -7.96 -11.04 -0.84
CA THR A 678 -7.22 -10.70 -2.05
C THR A 678 -7.25 -9.20 -2.27
N MET A 679 -6.08 -8.57 -2.34
CA MET A 679 -5.93 -7.15 -2.66
C MET A 679 -5.27 -7.03 -4.03
N PRO A 680 -5.98 -6.54 -5.06
CA PRO A 680 -5.38 -6.31 -6.37
C PRO A 680 -4.37 -5.15 -6.26
N VAL A 681 -3.11 -5.42 -6.60
CA VAL A 681 -2.04 -4.42 -6.54
C VAL A 681 -1.88 -3.76 -7.91
N GLN A 682 -1.67 -4.55 -8.96
CA GLN A 682 -1.39 -4.03 -10.31
C GLN A 682 -1.64 -5.06 -11.41
N ASP A 683 -2.19 -4.59 -12.54
CA ASP A 683 -2.33 -5.38 -13.78
C ASP A 683 -1.30 -4.99 -14.84
N PHE A 684 -0.69 -5.99 -15.48
CA PHE A 684 0.34 -5.81 -16.51
C PHE A 684 -0.19 -6.26 -17.87
N GLY A 685 -0.32 -5.33 -18.81
CA GLY A 685 -0.52 -5.62 -20.23
C GLY A 685 0.57 -4.96 -21.06
N LEU A 686 0.90 -5.50 -22.23
CA LEU A 686 2.03 -5.03 -23.06
C LEU A 686 2.02 -3.50 -23.27
N MET A 687 0.87 -2.93 -23.61
CA MET A 687 0.76 -1.48 -23.87
C MET A 687 0.85 -0.63 -22.60
N ASN A 688 0.35 -1.13 -21.48
CA ASN A 688 0.45 -0.44 -20.19
C ASN A 688 1.92 -0.48 -19.75
N SER A 689 2.55 -1.66 -19.74
CA SER A 689 3.97 -1.82 -19.40
C SER A 689 4.90 -0.93 -20.24
N VAL A 690 4.69 -0.82 -21.55
CA VAL A 690 5.49 0.07 -22.41
C VAL A 690 5.33 1.54 -22.02
N LYS A 691 4.10 1.98 -21.71
CA LYS A 691 3.84 3.36 -21.27
C LYS A 691 4.43 3.63 -19.89
N ASP A 692 4.19 2.73 -18.96
CA ASP A 692 4.62 2.82 -17.56
C ASP A 692 6.16 2.85 -17.47
N MET A 693 6.84 1.99 -18.23
CA MET A 693 8.31 2.01 -18.34
C MET A 693 8.82 3.27 -19.04
N TRP A 694 8.08 3.81 -20.01
CA TRP A 694 8.46 5.05 -20.67
C TRP A 694 8.34 6.26 -19.74
N THR A 695 7.29 6.30 -18.91
CA THR A 695 7.09 7.35 -17.90
C THR A 695 8.09 7.23 -16.77
N ALA A 696 8.43 6.00 -16.37
CA ALA A 696 9.45 5.72 -15.36
C ALA A 696 10.88 6.11 -15.78
N GLY A 697 11.12 6.45 -17.06
CA GLY A 697 12.46 6.78 -17.59
C GLY A 697 13.27 5.56 -18.05
N VAL A 698 12.66 4.37 -18.04
CA VAL A 698 13.20 3.07 -18.43
C VAL A 698 13.09 2.89 -19.96
N TYR A 699 13.67 3.84 -20.71
CA TYR A 699 13.53 3.89 -22.17
C TYR A 699 14.11 2.67 -22.90
N PRO A 700 15.29 2.12 -22.54
CA PRO A 700 15.87 0.99 -23.26
C PRO A 700 14.96 -0.24 -23.24
N LEU A 701 14.42 -0.60 -22.08
CA LEU A 701 13.52 -1.75 -21.92
C LEU A 701 12.17 -1.53 -22.60
N SER A 702 11.58 -0.34 -22.46
CA SER A 702 10.32 0.02 -23.14
C SER A 702 10.45 -0.15 -24.66
N ILE A 703 11.56 0.33 -25.25
CA ILE A 703 11.85 0.15 -26.68
C ILE A 703 12.09 -1.33 -27.01
N LEU A 704 12.85 -2.05 -26.19
CA LEU A 704 13.17 -3.47 -26.38
C LEU A 704 11.90 -4.33 -26.42
N ILE A 705 11.01 -4.17 -25.46
CA ILE A 705 9.72 -4.86 -25.35
C ILE A 705 8.81 -4.48 -26.53
N MET A 706 8.68 -3.18 -26.83
CA MET A 706 7.86 -2.74 -27.96
C MET A 706 8.35 -3.31 -29.29
N VAL A 707 9.68 -3.39 -29.49
CA VAL A 707 10.27 -3.94 -30.72
C VAL A 707 10.11 -5.45 -30.78
N PHE A 708 10.49 -6.20 -29.75
CA PHE A 708 10.58 -7.66 -29.80
C PHE A 708 9.26 -8.40 -29.52
N SER A 709 8.35 -7.81 -28.73
CA SER A 709 7.01 -8.35 -28.44
C SER A 709 5.88 -7.66 -29.18
N GLY A 710 6.02 -6.36 -29.46
CA GLY A 710 5.05 -5.60 -30.24
C GLY A 710 5.26 -5.76 -31.74
N ILE A 711 6.32 -5.16 -32.29
CA ILE A 711 6.48 -4.97 -33.74
C ILE A 711 6.99 -6.23 -34.46
N TRP A 712 7.97 -6.92 -33.85
CA TRP A 712 8.68 -8.03 -34.47
C TRP A 712 7.78 -9.24 -34.81
N PRO A 713 6.87 -9.71 -33.93
CA PRO A 713 6.02 -10.86 -34.23
C PRO A 713 5.13 -10.63 -35.46
N TYR A 714 4.51 -9.46 -35.57
CA TYR A 714 3.69 -9.10 -36.74
C TYR A 714 4.55 -8.95 -37.99
N THR A 715 5.71 -8.29 -37.88
CA THR A 715 6.63 -8.11 -39.01
C THR A 715 7.09 -9.46 -39.56
N LYS A 716 7.40 -10.41 -38.68
CA LYS A 716 7.76 -11.78 -39.04
C LYS A 716 6.62 -12.48 -39.78
N LEU A 717 5.40 -12.47 -39.25
CA LEU A 717 4.25 -13.14 -39.87
C LEU A 717 3.88 -12.53 -41.24
N VAL A 718 3.91 -11.20 -41.36
CA VAL A 718 3.69 -10.51 -42.63
C VAL A 718 4.78 -10.86 -43.65
N MET A 719 6.06 -10.87 -43.24
CA MET A 719 7.15 -11.25 -44.13
C MET A 719 7.07 -12.71 -44.57
N LEU A 720 6.64 -13.62 -43.69
CA LEU A 720 6.36 -15.02 -44.06
C LEU A 720 5.26 -15.09 -45.12
N LEU A 721 4.14 -14.37 -44.94
CA LEU A 721 3.06 -14.31 -45.92
C LEU A 721 3.53 -13.74 -47.27
N VAL A 722 4.32 -12.67 -47.24
CA VAL A 722 4.91 -12.04 -48.43
C VAL A 722 5.80 -13.02 -49.19
N VAL A 723 6.67 -13.75 -48.47
CA VAL A 723 7.57 -14.75 -49.05
C VAL A 723 6.78 -15.93 -49.64
N TRP A 724 5.68 -16.34 -49.02
CA TRP A 724 4.78 -17.39 -49.51
C TRP A 724 4.13 -17.02 -50.85
N MET A 725 3.66 -15.78 -50.94
CA MET A 725 2.81 -15.30 -52.04
C MET A 725 3.60 -14.76 -53.24
N ILE A 726 4.75 -14.13 -53.03
CA ILE A 726 5.48 -13.44 -54.11
C ILE A 726 6.17 -14.43 -55.07
N PRO A 727 6.07 -14.24 -56.40
CA PRO A 727 6.72 -15.10 -57.40
C PRO A 727 8.25 -14.97 -57.43
N SER A 728 8.93 -16.01 -57.91
CA SER A 728 10.40 -16.06 -57.99
C SER A 728 11.03 -15.08 -58.99
N SER A 729 10.21 -14.40 -59.80
CA SER A 729 10.61 -13.29 -60.67
C SER A 729 10.85 -11.97 -59.92
N ILE A 730 10.23 -11.77 -58.75
CA ILE A 730 10.40 -10.58 -57.92
C ILE A 730 11.42 -10.86 -56.82
N ILE A 731 11.21 -11.93 -56.04
CA ILE A 731 12.17 -12.38 -55.03
C ILE A 731 12.88 -13.61 -55.57
N LYS A 732 14.15 -13.44 -55.94
CA LYS A 732 14.98 -14.56 -56.41
C LYS A 732 15.01 -15.67 -55.34
N PRO A 733 15.04 -16.96 -55.74
CA PRO A 733 15.07 -18.07 -54.77
C PRO A 733 16.20 -17.98 -53.75
N SER A 734 17.37 -17.46 -54.13
CA SER A 734 18.50 -17.24 -53.21
C SER A 734 18.21 -16.19 -52.14
N VAL A 735 17.54 -15.09 -52.50
CA VAL A 735 17.15 -14.03 -51.56
C VAL A 735 16.02 -14.52 -50.65
N ARG A 736 15.06 -15.27 -51.21
CA ARG A 736 13.98 -15.90 -50.44
C ARG A 736 14.54 -16.79 -49.32
N GLY A 737 15.51 -17.65 -49.64
CA GLY A 737 16.16 -18.50 -48.65
C GLY A 737 16.90 -17.70 -47.57
N ILE A 738 17.55 -16.59 -47.93
CA ILE A 738 18.17 -15.70 -46.95
C ILE A 738 17.12 -15.08 -46.01
N ILE A 739 16.03 -14.54 -46.56
CA ILE A 739 14.95 -13.94 -45.76
C ILE A 739 14.37 -14.98 -44.80
N LEU A 740 14.02 -16.17 -45.29
CA LEU A 740 13.47 -17.24 -44.47
C LEU A 740 14.45 -17.63 -43.35
N ASN A 741 15.73 -17.82 -43.65
CA ASN A 741 16.73 -18.16 -42.64
C ASN A 741 16.95 -17.06 -41.60
N VAL A 742 16.83 -15.78 -41.99
CA VAL A 742 16.92 -14.64 -41.06
C VAL A 742 15.69 -14.59 -40.16
N LEU A 743 14.48 -14.74 -40.72
CA LEU A 743 13.23 -14.77 -39.95
C LEU A 743 13.18 -15.95 -38.97
N ASP A 744 13.77 -17.08 -39.37
CA ASP A 744 13.88 -18.28 -38.55
C ASP A 744 14.85 -18.05 -37.37
N ALA A 745 16.07 -17.58 -37.66
CA ALA A 745 17.09 -17.33 -36.64
C ALA A 745 16.73 -16.20 -35.66
N LEU A 746 16.05 -15.15 -36.13
CA LEU A 746 15.61 -14.03 -35.29
C LEU A 746 14.27 -14.30 -34.60
N GLY A 747 13.61 -15.43 -34.89
CA GLY A 747 12.30 -15.77 -34.32
C GLY A 747 12.31 -15.94 -32.80
N LYS A 748 13.40 -16.47 -32.23
CA LYS A 748 13.53 -16.71 -30.79
C LYS A 748 13.59 -15.46 -29.93
N TRP A 749 13.96 -14.32 -30.51
CA TRP A 749 14.03 -13.05 -29.80
C TRP A 749 12.65 -12.54 -29.34
N SER A 750 11.56 -13.09 -29.87
CA SER A 750 10.21 -12.83 -29.34
C SER A 750 9.95 -13.42 -27.95
N PHE A 751 10.82 -14.31 -27.43
CA PHE A 751 10.72 -14.79 -26.05
C PHE A 751 11.34 -13.85 -25.02
N LEU A 752 12.02 -12.78 -25.45
CA LEU A 752 12.75 -11.88 -24.55
C LEU A 752 11.88 -11.39 -23.39
N ASP A 753 10.71 -10.85 -23.71
CA ASP A 753 9.72 -10.34 -22.77
C ASP A 753 9.09 -11.46 -21.93
N SER A 754 8.89 -12.64 -22.51
CA SER A 754 8.39 -13.78 -21.76
C SER A 754 9.35 -14.21 -20.65
N TYR A 755 10.66 -14.12 -20.88
CA TYR A 755 11.64 -14.40 -19.84
C TYR A 755 11.77 -13.26 -18.84
N VAL A 756 11.65 -11.99 -19.25
CA VAL A 756 11.58 -10.86 -18.31
C VAL A 756 10.38 -11.03 -17.37
N MET A 757 9.22 -11.44 -17.89
CA MET A 757 8.04 -11.70 -17.07
C MET A 757 8.25 -12.86 -16.07
N ILE A 758 8.90 -13.95 -16.48
CA ILE A 758 9.27 -15.04 -15.56
C ILE A 758 10.21 -14.54 -14.45
N LEU A 759 11.17 -13.68 -14.77
CA LEU A 759 12.04 -13.05 -13.77
C LEU A 759 11.24 -12.17 -12.80
N MET A 760 10.27 -11.39 -13.30
CA MET A 760 9.40 -10.56 -12.44
C MET A 760 8.50 -11.41 -11.52
N ILE A 761 7.94 -12.51 -12.02
CA ILE A 761 7.12 -13.44 -11.20
C ILE A 761 7.92 -13.91 -9.99
N MET A 762 9.19 -14.28 -10.20
CA MET A 762 10.06 -14.76 -9.13
C MET A 762 10.58 -13.63 -8.24
N ALA A 763 10.80 -12.43 -8.79
CA ALA A 763 11.29 -11.28 -8.04
C ALA A 763 10.24 -10.70 -7.08
N PHE A 764 8.98 -10.65 -7.49
CA PHE A 764 7.88 -10.09 -6.68
C PHE A 764 7.12 -11.15 -5.87
N TYR A 765 7.43 -12.44 -6.03
CA TYR A 765 6.86 -13.46 -5.16
C TYR A 765 7.34 -13.25 -3.72
N PHE A 766 6.42 -13.18 -2.76
CA PHE A 766 6.72 -13.22 -1.33
C PHE A 766 5.84 -14.25 -0.64
N ASP A 767 6.41 -14.96 0.33
CA ASP A 767 5.68 -15.87 1.21
C ASP A 767 6.22 -15.65 2.62
N VAL A 768 5.55 -14.77 3.36
CA VAL A 768 5.96 -14.31 4.69
C VAL A 768 4.94 -14.84 5.71
N PRO A 769 5.21 -15.98 6.35
CA PRO A 769 4.45 -16.39 7.52
C PRO A 769 4.66 -15.39 8.66
N LEU A 770 3.58 -14.98 9.29
CA LEU A 770 3.66 -14.18 10.51
C LEU A 770 3.90 -15.12 11.71
N PRO A 771 4.76 -14.72 12.65
CA PRO A 771 5.04 -15.51 13.85
C PRO A 771 3.80 -15.68 14.73
N ILE A 772 3.70 -16.86 15.35
CA ILE A 772 2.62 -17.27 16.26
C ILE A 772 3.14 -17.15 17.68
N ARG A 773 2.35 -16.58 18.60
CA ARG A 773 2.73 -16.47 20.01
C ARG A 773 2.53 -17.78 20.77
N HIS A 774 1.45 -18.50 20.47
CA HIS A 774 1.06 -19.73 21.19
C HIS A 774 0.88 -20.94 20.25
N PRO A 775 1.97 -21.58 19.80
CA PRO A 775 1.94 -22.63 18.76
C PRO A 775 1.28 -23.95 19.19
N ASN A 776 0.99 -24.13 20.47
CA ASN A 776 0.30 -25.33 20.97
C ASN A 776 -1.22 -25.28 20.74
N SER A 777 -1.79 -24.06 20.62
CA SER A 777 -3.22 -23.82 20.45
C SER A 777 -3.60 -23.49 19.01
N VAL A 778 -2.61 -23.06 18.20
CA VAL A 778 -2.79 -22.66 16.81
C VAL A 778 -1.74 -23.35 15.94
N SER A 779 -2.18 -24.17 14.99
CA SER A 779 -1.27 -24.98 14.14
C SER A 779 -0.81 -24.28 12.86
N ASP A 780 -1.62 -23.39 12.30
CA ASP A 780 -1.37 -22.74 11.01
C ASP A 780 -1.14 -21.23 11.17
N PRO A 781 0.03 -20.69 10.77
CA PRO A 781 0.29 -19.25 10.84
C PRO A 781 -0.50 -18.47 9.79
N MET A 782 -0.84 -17.23 10.12
CA MET A 782 -1.30 -16.28 9.12
C MET A 782 -0.14 -15.96 8.16
N THR A 783 -0.37 -15.99 6.85
CA THR A 783 0.69 -15.76 5.86
C THR A 783 0.31 -14.62 4.93
N ILE A 784 1.27 -13.73 4.66
CA ILE A 784 1.16 -12.70 3.63
C ILE A 784 1.88 -13.23 2.40
N LYS A 785 1.13 -13.45 1.32
CA LYS A 785 1.66 -13.93 0.05
C LYS A 785 1.44 -12.93 -1.06
N LEU A 786 2.50 -12.52 -1.74
CA LEU A 786 2.39 -11.73 -2.96
C LEU A 786 2.60 -12.68 -4.13
N TYR A 787 1.58 -12.87 -4.96
CA TYR A 787 1.67 -13.70 -6.15
C TYR A 787 1.60 -12.85 -7.42
N VAL A 788 2.30 -13.32 -8.45
CA VAL A 788 2.22 -12.77 -9.80
C VAL A 788 1.67 -13.86 -10.71
N ASP A 789 0.42 -13.71 -11.12
CA ASP A 789 -0.28 -14.75 -11.88
C ASP A 789 -0.20 -14.47 -13.40
N PRO A 790 0.32 -15.42 -14.20
CA PRO A 790 0.34 -15.29 -15.65
C PRO A 790 -1.06 -15.45 -16.24
N GLU A 791 -1.52 -14.41 -16.93
CA GLU A 791 -2.87 -14.35 -17.50
C GLU A 791 -2.95 -14.79 -18.97
N TYR A 792 -4.18 -14.78 -19.50
CA TYR A 792 -4.48 -15.13 -20.89
C TYR A 792 -3.58 -14.43 -21.91
N GLY A 793 -3.28 -13.14 -21.73
CA GLY A 793 -2.47 -12.35 -22.64
C GLY A 793 -1.05 -12.91 -22.77
N PHE A 794 -0.44 -13.34 -21.66
CA PHE A 794 0.90 -13.91 -21.66
C PHE A 794 0.94 -15.33 -22.25
N VAL A 795 0.00 -16.19 -21.86
CA VAL A 795 -0.06 -17.58 -22.37
C VAL A 795 -0.25 -17.58 -23.88
N THR A 796 -1.11 -16.70 -24.40
CA THR A 796 -1.29 -16.55 -25.84
C THR A 796 -0.04 -15.95 -26.51
N LEU A 797 0.66 -14.97 -25.91
CA LEU A 797 1.95 -14.50 -26.44
C LEU A 797 2.93 -15.66 -26.64
N LEU A 798 3.10 -16.48 -25.60
CA LEU A 798 4.01 -17.63 -25.58
C LEU A 798 3.59 -18.70 -26.60
N LEU A 799 2.29 -18.98 -26.71
CA LEU A 799 1.78 -19.93 -27.70
C LEU A 799 1.97 -19.42 -29.14
N GLY A 800 1.72 -18.14 -29.40
CA GLY A 800 1.89 -17.51 -30.70
C GLY A 800 3.34 -17.52 -31.18
N THR A 801 4.28 -17.27 -30.27
CA THR A 801 5.72 -17.34 -30.57
C THR A 801 6.17 -18.76 -30.92
N LEU A 802 5.72 -19.78 -30.18
CA LEU A 802 5.97 -21.19 -30.50
C LEU A 802 5.42 -21.60 -31.86
N ILE A 803 4.16 -21.25 -32.17
CA ILE A 803 3.53 -21.54 -33.47
C ILE A 803 4.28 -20.79 -34.59
N SER A 804 4.73 -19.56 -34.34
CA SER A 804 5.47 -18.74 -35.30
C SER A 804 6.84 -19.33 -35.64
N LEU A 805 7.53 -19.94 -34.66
CA LEU A 805 8.78 -20.66 -34.86
C LEU A 805 8.59 -21.97 -35.63
N LEU A 806 7.56 -22.75 -35.29
CA LEU A 806 7.24 -23.97 -36.03
C LEU A 806 6.93 -23.64 -37.50
N LEU A 807 6.15 -22.58 -37.73
CA LEU A 807 5.76 -22.14 -39.06
C LEU A 807 6.98 -21.72 -39.92
N SER A 808 7.96 -20.99 -39.35
CA SER A 808 9.15 -20.59 -40.11
C SER A 808 9.96 -21.80 -40.58
N HIS A 809 10.13 -22.82 -39.73
CA HIS A 809 10.80 -24.06 -40.13
C HIS A 809 10.07 -24.85 -41.20
N VAL A 810 8.74 -24.97 -41.08
CA VAL A 810 7.93 -25.65 -42.11
C VAL A 810 8.12 -24.95 -43.46
N MET A 811 8.10 -23.61 -43.48
CA MET A 811 8.31 -22.84 -44.71
C MET A 811 9.74 -22.96 -45.26
N VAL A 812 10.77 -22.95 -44.42
CA VAL A 812 12.17 -23.22 -44.82
C VAL A 812 12.28 -24.64 -45.40
N GLY A 813 11.67 -25.64 -44.76
CA GLY A 813 11.65 -27.02 -45.23
C GLY A 813 10.98 -27.19 -46.59
N ILE A 814 9.82 -26.56 -46.79
CA ILE A 814 9.13 -26.51 -48.08
C ILE A 814 10.01 -25.84 -49.14
N HIS A 815 10.60 -24.69 -48.83
CA HIS A 815 11.48 -23.96 -49.73
C HIS A 815 12.69 -24.80 -50.17
N ASN A 816 13.33 -25.49 -49.23
CA ASN A 816 14.47 -26.36 -49.49
C ASN A 816 14.07 -27.60 -50.31
N LYS A 817 12.88 -28.18 -50.07
CA LYS A 817 12.34 -29.30 -50.87
C LYS A 817 11.99 -28.90 -52.31
N ILE A 818 11.56 -27.66 -52.51
CA ILE A 818 11.33 -27.07 -53.84
C ILE A 818 12.65 -26.86 -54.60
N LEU A 819 13.75 -26.64 -53.90
CA LEU A 819 15.07 -26.44 -54.50
C LEU A 819 15.90 -27.73 -54.65
N SER A 820 15.60 -28.78 -53.89
CA SER A 820 16.36 -30.04 -53.93
C SER A 820 16.05 -30.85 -55.19
N ASN A 821 17.09 -31.48 -55.76
CA ASN A 821 16.95 -32.36 -56.91
C ASN A 821 16.97 -33.84 -56.47
N PRO A 822 16.20 -34.73 -57.13
CA PRO A 822 16.20 -36.17 -56.82
C PRO A 822 17.60 -36.81 -56.90
N THR A 823 18.48 -36.25 -57.74
CA THR A 823 19.83 -36.74 -58.00
C THR A 823 20.84 -36.41 -56.90
N ASP A 824 20.52 -35.49 -55.99
CA ASP A 824 21.49 -34.93 -55.03
C ASP A 824 22.16 -35.98 -54.12
N ASN A 825 21.57 -37.16 -53.95
CA ASN A 825 22.04 -38.22 -53.03
C ASN A 825 22.65 -39.45 -53.72
N ILE A 826 22.81 -39.44 -55.05
CA ILE A 826 23.08 -40.66 -55.83
C ILE A 826 24.56 -40.89 -56.13
N GLY A 827 25.38 -39.83 -56.18
CA GLY A 827 26.80 -39.92 -56.55
C GLY A 827 27.66 -40.72 -55.56
N GLU A 828 28.82 -41.20 -56.04
CA GLU A 828 29.75 -42.05 -55.28
C GLU A 828 30.21 -41.35 -53.99
N LYS A 829 30.47 -40.04 -54.06
CA LYS A 829 30.85 -39.22 -52.89
C LYS A 829 29.71 -39.02 -51.88
N ALA A 830 28.45 -39.24 -52.28
CA ALA A 830 27.28 -39.09 -51.42
C ALA A 830 26.99 -40.34 -50.57
N THR A 831 27.32 -41.53 -51.09
CA THR A 831 27.07 -42.82 -50.42
C THR A 831 28.16 -43.21 -49.42
N ILE A 832 29.38 -42.68 -49.58
CA ILE A 832 30.49 -42.93 -48.66
C ILE A 832 30.21 -42.32 -47.26
N LYS A 833 30.36 -43.16 -46.22
CA LYS A 833 30.29 -42.73 -44.81
C LYS A 833 31.59 -42.02 -44.43
N LYS A 834 31.54 -40.70 -44.21
CA LYS A 834 32.69 -39.90 -43.73
C LYS A 834 32.24 -38.93 -42.64
N PRO A 835 33.01 -38.78 -41.55
CA PRO A 835 32.69 -37.81 -40.51
C PRO A 835 33.02 -36.40 -41.00
N LEU A 836 32.40 -35.38 -40.39
CA LEU A 836 32.59 -34.00 -40.82
C LEU A 836 34.04 -33.52 -40.60
N LEU A 837 34.69 -33.98 -39.53
CA LEU A 837 36.10 -33.68 -39.23
C LEU A 837 37.06 -34.01 -40.39
N CYS A 838 36.76 -35.00 -41.24
CA CYS A 838 37.59 -35.34 -42.40
C CYS A 838 37.57 -34.29 -43.52
N PHE A 839 36.63 -33.34 -43.50
CA PHE A 839 36.54 -32.26 -44.48
C PHE A 839 37.38 -31.03 -44.10
N THR A 840 37.99 -31.06 -42.92
CA THR A 840 38.93 -30.03 -42.45
C THR A 840 40.37 -30.44 -42.73
N ARG A 841 41.20 -29.46 -43.16
CA ARG A 841 42.58 -29.71 -43.60
C ARG A 841 43.54 -29.86 -42.42
N PHE A 842 43.38 -29.07 -41.36
CA PHE A 842 44.32 -29.00 -40.25
C PHE A 842 43.91 -29.92 -39.10
N PHE A 843 44.85 -30.70 -38.57
CA PHE A 843 44.61 -31.59 -37.41
C PHE A 843 44.16 -30.81 -36.17
N ILE A 844 44.74 -29.63 -35.94
CA ILE A 844 44.42 -28.75 -34.81
C ILE A 844 42.92 -28.41 -34.78
N VAL A 845 42.32 -28.07 -35.92
CA VAL A 845 40.89 -27.72 -36.00
C VAL A 845 39.99 -28.91 -35.61
N LYS A 846 40.42 -30.15 -35.88
CA LYS A 846 39.66 -31.36 -35.54
C LYS A 846 39.53 -31.53 -34.04
N LEU A 847 40.64 -31.39 -33.32
CA LEU A 847 40.70 -31.52 -31.86
C LEU A 847 40.09 -30.29 -31.18
N LEU A 848 40.38 -29.09 -31.68
CA LEU A 848 39.90 -27.83 -31.13
C LEU A 848 38.38 -27.76 -31.08
N MET A 849 37.67 -28.19 -32.13
CA MET A 849 36.21 -28.15 -32.13
C MET A 849 35.59 -29.12 -31.11
N ILE A 850 36.20 -30.28 -30.88
CA ILE A 850 35.75 -31.22 -29.84
C ILE A 850 35.97 -30.60 -28.46
N LEU A 851 37.16 -30.03 -28.23
CA LEU A 851 37.48 -29.35 -26.98
C LEU A 851 36.52 -28.19 -26.71
N LEU A 852 36.26 -27.33 -27.70
CA LEU A 852 35.33 -26.20 -27.55
C LEU A 852 33.89 -26.65 -27.29
N LEU A 853 33.42 -27.74 -27.92
CA LEU A 853 32.10 -28.32 -27.64
C LEU A 853 31.99 -28.87 -26.21
N CYS A 854 33.04 -29.56 -25.73
CA CYS A 854 33.07 -30.07 -24.37
C CYS A 854 33.15 -28.95 -23.34
N ILE A 855 33.97 -27.93 -23.57
CA ILE A 855 34.07 -26.74 -22.71
C ILE A 855 32.74 -25.98 -22.71
N SER A 856 32.12 -25.73 -23.87
CA SER A 856 30.84 -25.02 -23.92
C SER A 856 29.72 -25.79 -23.21
N CYS A 857 29.65 -27.12 -23.42
CA CYS A 857 28.68 -27.96 -22.74
C CYS A 857 28.90 -27.94 -21.21
N GLY A 858 30.15 -28.07 -20.76
CA GLY A 858 30.51 -27.99 -19.34
C GLY A 858 30.15 -26.64 -18.71
N LEU A 859 30.55 -25.53 -19.34
CA LEU A 859 30.23 -24.17 -18.85
C LEU A 859 28.74 -23.90 -18.81
N VAL A 860 27.98 -24.34 -19.83
CA VAL A 860 26.52 -24.16 -19.86
C VAL A 860 25.85 -24.98 -18.77
N ILE A 861 26.24 -26.26 -18.58
CA ILE A 861 25.67 -27.09 -17.52
C ILE A 861 26.01 -26.50 -16.14
N VAL A 862 27.28 -26.17 -15.88
CA VAL A 862 27.69 -25.59 -14.60
C VAL A 862 26.99 -24.25 -14.37
N GLY A 863 26.95 -23.37 -15.38
CA GLY A 863 26.26 -22.08 -15.29
C GLY A 863 24.75 -22.19 -15.05
N MET A 864 24.09 -23.28 -15.45
CA MET A 864 22.67 -23.50 -15.16
C MET A 864 22.38 -23.77 -13.68
N PHE A 865 23.35 -24.34 -12.94
CA PHE A 865 23.20 -24.71 -11.53
C PHE A 865 23.88 -23.73 -10.56
N LEU A 866 24.74 -22.84 -11.06
CA LEU A 866 25.31 -21.77 -10.23
C LEU A 866 24.32 -20.61 -10.08
N GLN A 867 24.30 -20.01 -8.89
CA GLN A 867 23.56 -18.77 -8.63
C GLN A 867 23.99 -17.70 -9.64
N SER A 868 23.00 -17.14 -10.34
CA SER A 868 23.22 -16.28 -11.52
C SER A 868 22.91 -14.81 -11.23
N PHE A 869 21.90 -14.53 -10.40
CA PHE A 869 21.57 -13.18 -9.98
C PHE A 869 20.83 -13.25 -8.64
N SER A 870 20.83 -12.12 -7.96
CA SER A 870 20.23 -11.96 -6.64
C SER A 870 19.40 -10.69 -6.54
N PHE A 871 18.43 -10.69 -5.62
CA PHE A 871 17.61 -9.54 -5.26
C PHE A 871 17.83 -9.18 -3.80
N ASP A 872 18.20 -7.92 -3.57
CA ASP A 872 18.28 -7.28 -2.25
C ASP A 872 17.06 -6.39 -2.04
N PHE A 873 16.28 -6.67 -0.99
CA PHE A 873 15.16 -5.83 -0.57
C PHE A 873 15.64 -4.80 0.46
N LEU A 874 15.44 -3.52 0.14
CA LEU A 874 15.88 -2.35 0.90
C LEU A 874 14.67 -1.44 1.20
N GLY A 875 14.91 -0.36 1.96
CA GLY A 875 13.86 0.53 2.42
C GLY A 875 13.00 -0.09 3.53
N LEU A 876 11.79 0.44 3.73
CA LEU A 876 10.87 -0.01 4.79
C LEU A 876 10.53 -1.49 4.67
N ALA A 877 10.32 -2.00 3.45
CA ALA A 877 10.06 -3.43 3.24
C ALA A 877 11.25 -4.32 3.60
N GLY A 878 12.48 -3.94 3.25
CA GLY A 878 13.69 -4.66 3.63
C GLY A 878 13.87 -4.70 5.15
N TRP A 879 13.64 -3.56 5.81
CA TRP A 879 13.65 -3.47 7.26
C TRP A 879 12.53 -4.30 7.92
N ALA A 880 11.32 -4.31 7.37
CA ALA A 880 10.20 -5.10 7.88
C ALA A 880 10.49 -6.61 7.78
N LEU A 881 11.15 -7.07 6.72
CA LEU A 881 11.58 -8.46 6.61
C LEU A 881 12.66 -8.82 7.65
N ASP A 882 13.59 -7.90 7.97
CA ASP A 882 14.60 -8.10 9.04
C ASP A 882 13.93 -8.21 10.41
N LEU A 883 12.93 -7.37 10.67
CA LEU A 883 12.15 -7.35 11.91
C LEU A 883 11.37 -8.66 12.12
N LEU A 884 10.88 -9.26 11.04
CA LEU A 884 10.20 -10.57 11.06
C LEU A 884 11.19 -11.76 11.01
N GLY A 885 12.50 -11.52 10.93
CA GLY A 885 13.54 -12.56 10.91
C GLY A 885 13.71 -13.28 9.56
N TYR A 886 13.25 -12.68 8.46
CA TYR A 886 13.43 -13.19 7.11
C TYR A 886 14.74 -12.68 6.47
N SER A 887 15.14 -13.31 5.36
CA SER A 887 16.33 -12.92 4.59
C SER A 887 15.98 -11.90 3.52
N GLN A 888 16.76 -10.82 3.47
CA GLN A 888 16.54 -9.67 2.59
C GLN A 888 17.22 -9.90 1.24
N HIS A 889 18.10 -10.91 1.19
CA HIS A 889 18.83 -11.36 0.02
C HIS A 889 18.24 -12.67 -0.49
N ARG A 890 17.98 -12.73 -1.80
CA ARG A 890 17.46 -13.93 -2.48
C ARG A 890 18.23 -14.22 -3.76
N ASP A 891 18.82 -15.42 -3.84
CA ASP A 891 19.64 -15.86 -4.97
C ASP A 891 18.87 -16.81 -5.88
N PHE A 892 19.09 -16.68 -7.18
CA PHE A 892 18.46 -17.54 -8.18
C PHE A 892 19.46 -18.07 -9.21
N SER A 893 19.44 -19.39 -9.45
CA SER A 893 20.04 -20.00 -10.64
C SER A 893 19.01 -20.15 -11.77
N VAL A 894 19.48 -20.51 -12.97
CA VAL A 894 18.61 -20.83 -14.12
C VAL A 894 17.68 -22.00 -13.79
N MET A 895 18.14 -22.96 -13.00
CA MET A 895 17.34 -24.11 -12.58
C MET A 895 16.32 -23.72 -11.51
N ASP A 896 16.70 -22.91 -10.52
CA ASP A 896 15.81 -22.48 -9.43
C ASP A 896 14.61 -21.69 -9.97
N LEU A 897 14.83 -20.83 -10.98
CA LEU A 897 13.76 -20.15 -11.70
C LEU A 897 12.73 -21.12 -12.30
N GLY A 898 13.20 -22.17 -12.96
CA GLY A 898 12.30 -23.14 -13.60
C GLY A 898 11.56 -24.02 -12.60
N ILE A 899 12.21 -24.41 -11.50
CA ILE A 899 11.63 -25.27 -10.46
C ILE A 899 10.64 -24.47 -9.59
N GLY A 900 11.01 -23.25 -9.20
CA GLY A 900 10.21 -22.42 -8.30
C GLY A 900 9.10 -21.62 -8.98
N LEU A 901 9.06 -21.56 -10.33
CA LEU A 901 7.99 -20.85 -11.05
C LEU A 901 6.58 -21.26 -10.59
N PRO A 902 6.24 -22.55 -10.41
CA PRO A 902 4.89 -22.92 -9.95
C PRO A 902 4.58 -22.51 -8.52
N SER A 903 5.57 -22.45 -7.62
CA SER A 903 5.35 -21.99 -6.24
C SER A 903 5.16 -20.48 -6.15
N ALA A 904 5.59 -19.72 -7.17
CA ALA A 904 5.44 -18.27 -7.25
C ALA A 904 4.10 -17.79 -7.86
N CYS A 905 3.21 -18.72 -8.21
CA CYS A 905 1.86 -18.43 -8.71
C CYS A 905 0.81 -19.04 -7.79
N ARG A 906 -0.39 -18.43 -7.72
CA ARG A 906 -1.49 -18.87 -6.85
C ARG A 906 -1.95 -20.29 -7.17
N GLU A 907 -2.05 -20.62 -8.45
CA GLU A 907 -2.45 -21.94 -8.93
C GLU A 907 -1.27 -22.67 -9.60
N PRO A 908 -0.40 -23.37 -8.83
CA PRO A 908 0.80 -24.02 -9.35
C PRO A 908 0.54 -25.02 -10.49
N ASN A 909 -0.66 -25.61 -10.50
CA ASN A 909 -1.06 -26.63 -11.46
C ASN A 909 -1.98 -26.11 -12.57
N SER A 910 -2.20 -24.80 -12.64
CA SER A 910 -2.94 -24.21 -13.76
C SER A 910 -2.25 -24.51 -15.08
N PHE A 911 -3.04 -24.59 -16.16
CA PHE A 911 -2.50 -24.82 -17.50
C PHE A 911 -1.47 -23.74 -17.88
N ALA A 912 -1.74 -22.47 -17.54
CA ALA A 912 -0.89 -21.33 -17.82
C ALA A 912 0.52 -21.49 -17.24
N VAL A 913 0.59 -21.80 -15.94
CA VAL A 913 1.85 -21.94 -15.19
C VAL A 913 2.64 -23.15 -15.68
N ARG A 914 2.00 -24.32 -15.80
CA ARG A 914 2.67 -25.55 -16.26
C ARG A 914 3.12 -25.45 -17.72
N PHE A 915 2.33 -24.83 -18.59
CA PHE A 915 2.71 -24.57 -19.98
C PHE A 915 3.94 -23.67 -20.07
N THR A 916 3.98 -22.61 -19.26
CA THR A 916 5.13 -21.70 -19.18
C THR A 916 6.37 -22.43 -18.66
N GLN A 917 6.24 -23.19 -17.57
CA GLN A 917 7.33 -23.99 -17.00
C GLN A 917 7.91 -24.99 -18.01
N VAL A 918 7.05 -25.75 -18.70
CA VAL A 918 7.47 -26.72 -19.71
C VAL A 918 8.18 -26.02 -20.88
N THR A 919 7.65 -24.88 -21.34
CA THR A 919 8.25 -24.10 -22.42
C THR A 919 9.62 -23.55 -22.02
N TYR A 920 9.76 -23.04 -20.79
CA TYR A 920 11.01 -22.58 -20.21
C TYR A 920 12.07 -23.69 -20.21
N PHE A 921 11.77 -24.85 -19.64
CA PHE A 921 12.70 -25.98 -19.59
C PHE A 921 13.07 -26.51 -20.98
N ILE A 922 12.10 -26.59 -21.91
CA ILE A 922 12.37 -27.05 -23.27
C ILE A 922 13.34 -26.08 -23.99
N THR A 923 13.05 -24.78 -23.95
CA THR A 923 13.78 -23.78 -24.76
C THR A 923 15.14 -23.37 -24.19
N ILE A 924 15.30 -23.35 -22.87
CA ILE A 924 16.52 -22.90 -22.19
C ILE A 924 17.39 -24.07 -21.74
N VAL A 925 16.82 -25.22 -21.34
CA VAL A 925 17.59 -26.34 -20.79
C VAL A 925 17.72 -27.48 -21.79
N ALA A 926 16.61 -28.07 -22.22
CA ALA A 926 16.63 -29.31 -23.02
C ALA A 926 17.20 -29.09 -24.43
N ILE A 927 16.72 -28.08 -25.15
CA ILE A 927 17.11 -27.83 -26.55
C ILE A 927 18.60 -27.46 -26.68
N PRO A 928 19.17 -26.56 -25.86
CA PRO A 928 20.60 -26.25 -25.97
C PRO A 928 21.50 -27.47 -25.70
N LEU A 929 21.15 -28.32 -24.73
CA LEU A 929 21.90 -29.56 -24.45
C LEU A 929 21.76 -30.58 -25.58
N LEU A 930 20.54 -30.77 -26.10
CA LEU A 930 20.29 -31.63 -27.25
C LEU A 930 21.05 -31.15 -28.48
N HIS A 931 21.14 -29.83 -28.68
CA HIS A 931 21.90 -29.24 -29.79
C HIS A 931 23.40 -29.51 -29.66
N HIS A 932 23.99 -29.42 -28.46
CA HIS A 932 25.39 -29.81 -28.24
C HIS A 932 25.65 -31.28 -28.62
N ILE A 933 24.77 -32.18 -28.21
CA ILE A 933 24.87 -33.61 -28.54
C ILE A 933 24.78 -33.81 -30.06
N MET A 934 23.83 -33.15 -30.73
CA MET A 934 23.66 -33.27 -32.18
C MET A 934 24.84 -32.69 -32.98
N LEU A 935 25.44 -31.59 -32.52
CA LEU A 935 26.66 -31.03 -33.11
C LEU A 935 27.85 -31.99 -32.94
N LEU A 936 27.98 -32.63 -31.78
CA LEU A 936 29.03 -33.64 -31.54
C LEU A 936 28.84 -34.86 -32.45
N ILE A 937 27.61 -35.37 -32.59
CA ILE A 937 27.27 -36.46 -33.51
C ILE A 937 27.61 -36.07 -34.95
N LEU A 938 27.21 -34.87 -35.37
CA LEU A 938 27.49 -34.35 -36.72
C LEU A 938 29.00 -34.21 -36.98
N TRP A 939 29.79 -33.87 -35.96
CA TRP A 939 31.24 -33.70 -36.06
C TRP A 939 31.99 -35.04 -36.18
N VAL A 940 31.66 -36.00 -35.30
CA VAL A 940 32.45 -37.23 -35.07
C VAL A 940 31.95 -38.45 -35.85
N VAL A 941 30.63 -38.62 -36.02
CA VAL A 941 30.08 -39.88 -36.53
C VAL A 941 30.21 -39.97 -38.06
N PRO A 942 30.73 -41.09 -38.61
CA PRO A 942 30.83 -41.30 -40.04
C PRO A 942 29.46 -41.60 -40.67
N ILE A 943 28.88 -40.59 -41.33
CA ILE A 943 27.53 -40.65 -41.92
C ILE A 943 27.53 -40.38 -43.44
N THR A 944 26.50 -40.88 -44.12
CA THR A 944 26.25 -40.64 -45.55
C THR A 944 25.70 -39.23 -45.78
N ARG A 945 25.77 -38.70 -47.01
CA ARG A 945 25.29 -37.33 -47.31
C ARG A 945 23.81 -37.13 -46.94
N LYS A 946 22.96 -38.12 -47.19
CA LYS A 946 21.52 -38.04 -46.90
C LYS A 946 21.27 -37.84 -45.41
N ILE A 947 21.87 -38.68 -44.57
CA ILE A 947 21.76 -38.59 -43.11
C ILE A 947 22.43 -37.31 -42.58
N GLN A 948 23.60 -36.95 -43.13
CA GLN A 948 24.30 -35.71 -42.78
C GLN A 948 23.45 -34.47 -43.04
N ASN A 949 22.74 -34.43 -44.17
CA ASN A 949 21.84 -33.31 -44.49
C ASN A 949 20.63 -33.27 -43.54
N ILE A 950 20.10 -34.42 -43.13
CA ILE A 950 18.99 -34.49 -42.16
C ILE A 950 19.44 -33.99 -40.79
N ILE A 951 20.58 -34.49 -40.27
CA ILE A 951 21.12 -34.05 -38.98
C ILE A 951 21.49 -32.56 -39.02
N PHE A 952 22.07 -32.08 -40.13
CA PHE A 952 22.35 -30.66 -40.34
C PHE A 952 21.08 -29.81 -40.26
N GLN A 953 19.99 -30.21 -40.93
CA GLN A 953 18.70 -29.52 -40.86
C GLN A 953 18.12 -29.56 -39.43
N PHE A 954 18.27 -30.68 -38.72
CA PHE A 954 17.84 -30.78 -37.33
C PHE A 954 18.64 -29.86 -36.40
N CYS A 955 19.95 -29.72 -36.63
CA CYS A 955 20.77 -28.75 -35.91
C CYS A 955 20.35 -27.30 -36.19
N GLU A 956 19.98 -26.95 -37.43
CA GLU A 956 19.43 -25.61 -37.74
C GLU A 956 18.15 -25.33 -36.94
N ILE A 957 17.25 -26.33 -36.82
CA ILE A 957 16.02 -26.23 -36.03
C ILE A 957 16.33 -26.07 -34.54
N LEU A 958 17.16 -26.95 -33.98
CA LEU A 958 17.50 -26.89 -32.55
C LEU A 958 18.19 -25.57 -32.17
N TYR A 959 19.08 -25.05 -33.02
CA TYR A 959 19.72 -23.76 -32.75
C TYR A 959 18.73 -22.57 -32.80
N ALA A 960 17.74 -22.63 -33.69
CA ALA A 960 16.71 -21.60 -33.78
C ALA A 960 15.75 -21.59 -32.58
N TRP A 961 15.60 -22.73 -31.88
CA TRP A 961 14.79 -22.86 -30.67
C TRP A 961 15.60 -22.77 -29.38
N SER A 962 16.93 -22.77 -29.48
CA SER A 962 17.84 -22.60 -28.35
C SER A 962 17.80 -21.14 -27.91
N CYS A 963 17.13 -20.89 -26.78
CA CYS A 963 16.87 -19.53 -26.27
C CYS A 963 17.79 -19.10 -25.12
N ILE A 964 18.84 -19.87 -24.82
CA ILE A 964 19.77 -19.55 -23.71
C ILE A 964 20.46 -18.19 -23.88
N ASP A 965 20.71 -17.76 -25.11
CA ASP A 965 21.25 -16.44 -25.44
C ASP A 965 20.21 -15.33 -25.25
N VAL A 966 18.95 -15.59 -25.62
CA VAL A 966 17.84 -14.65 -25.38
C VAL A 966 17.61 -14.49 -23.88
N PHE A 967 17.64 -15.58 -23.12
CA PHE A 967 17.50 -15.57 -21.66
C PHE A 967 18.60 -14.74 -20.98
N ILE A 968 19.87 -14.89 -21.38
CA ILE A 968 20.98 -14.05 -20.88
C ILE A 968 20.68 -12.56 -21.09
N VAL A 969 20.21 -12.19 -22.29
CA VAL A 969 19.88 -10.80 -22.58
C VAL A 969 18.70 -10.33 -21.72
N SER A 970 17.71 -11.19 -21.46
CA SER A 970 16.61 -10.89 -20.56
C SER A 970 17.07 -10.69 -19.11
N VAL A 971 18.03 -11.48 -18.60
CA VAL A 971 18.60 -11.29 -17.26
C VAL A 971 19.33 -9.96 -17.17
N ILE A 972 20.16 -9.62 -18.15
CA ILE A 972 20.85 -8.31 -18.20
C ILE A 972 19.82 -7.17 -18.24
N ALA A 973 18.79 -7.30 -19.07
CA ALA A 973 17.73 -6.30 -19.17
C ALA A 973 16.93 -6.17 -17.86
N ALA A 974 16.63 -7.27 -17.19
CA ALA A 974 15.94 -7.26 -15.90
C ALA A 974 16.79 -6.60 -14.81
N VAL A 975 18.08 -6.96 -14.67
CA VAL A 975 18.95 -6.42 -13.62
C VAL A 975 19.17 -4.91 -13.76
N VAL A 976 19.30 -4.39 -14.99
CA VAL A 976 19.51 -2.96 -15.22
C VAL A 976 18.29 -2.11 -14.85
N GLU A 977 17.09 -2.69 -14.87
CA GLU A 977 15.84 -1.91 -14.94
C GLU A 977 14.85 -2.25 -13.80
N LEU A 978 15.01 -3.39 -13.11
CA LEU A 978 14.07 -3.85 -12.10
C LEU A 978 13.92 -2.86 -10.94
N SER A 979 15.01 -2.23 -10.50
CA SER A 979 14.98 -1.27 -9.38
C SER A 979 14.16 -0.03 -9.72
N GLN A 980 14.38 0.54 -10.90
CA GLN A 980 13.66 1.73 -11.37
C GLN A 980 12.18 1.41 -11.63
N PHE A 981 11.88 0.22 -12.14
CA PHE A 981 10.51 -0.22 -12.35
C PHE A 981 9.78 -0.48 -11.02
N ALA A 982 10.43 -1.14 -10.06
CA ALA A 982 9.88 -1.40 -8.73
C ALA A 982 9.52 -0.09 -8.01
N SER A 983 10.41 0.91 -8.06
CA SER A 983 10.16 2.25 -7.50
C SER A 983 8.93 2.93 -8.13
N PHE A 984 8.79 2.87 -9.46
CA PHE A 984 7.61 3.45 -10.14
C PHE A 984 6.29 2.78 -9.75
N MET A 985 6.29 1.46 -9.50
CA MET A 985 5.06 0.76 -9.09
C MET A 985 4.55 1.19 -7.72
N VAL A 986 5.44 1.55 -6.80
CA VAL A 986 5.08 1.94 -5.43
C VAL A 986 4.90 3.45 -5.26
N GLU A 987 5.39 4.27 -6.19
CA GLU A 987 5.28 5.73 -6.19
C GLU A 987 3.87 6.26 -5.90
N PRO A 988 2.77 5.72 -6.49
CA PRO A 988 1.41 6.20 -6.19
C PRO A 988 0.96 5.98 -4.75
N TYR A 989 1.59 5.07 -4.02
CA TYR A 989 1.24 4.73 -2.64
C TYR A 989 2.20 5.38 -1.65
N CYS A 990 3.49 5.30 -1.91
CA CYS A 990 4.52 5.71 -0.96
C CYS A 990 4.86 7.21 -1.06
N SER A 991 4.79 7.79 -2.27
CA SER A 991 5.07 9.22 -2.49
C SER A 991 3.80 10.08 -2.52
N ALA A 992 2.62 9.47 -2.34
CA ALA A 992 1.35 10.20 -2.22
C ALA A 992 1.32 11.03 -0.93
N VAL A 993 1.13 12.34 -1.10
CA VAL A 993 1.02 13.28 0.03
C VAL A 993 -0.31 13.08 0.74
N MET A 994 -0.25 12.76 2.03
CA MET A 994 -1.44 12.71 2.86
C MET A 994 -1.97 14.14 3.10
N PRO A 995 -3.25 14.44 2.78
CA PRO A 995 -3.79 15.80 2.87
C PRO A 995 -3.74 16.41 4.28
N SER A 996 -3.77 15.57 5.31
CA SER A 996 -3.75 15.99 6.72
C SER A 996 -2.38 16.46 7.19
N MET A 997 -1.29 15.90 6.66
CA MET A 997 0.09 16.17 7.15
C MET A 997 0.98 16.85 6.12
N ASN A 998 0.51 17.02 4.88
CA ASN A 998 1.29 17.56 3.75
C ASN A 998 2.68 16.89 3.58
N LYS A 999 2.78 15.60 3.96
CA LYS A 999 3.96 14.74 3.86
C LYS A 999 3.57 13.42 3.21
N SER A 1000 4.48 12.84 2.43
CA SER A 1000 4.37 11.48 1.89
C SER A 1000 4.83 10.44 2.91
N LEU A 1001 4.58 9.15 2.62
CA LEU A 1001 5.08 8.07 3.47
C LEU A 1001 6.61 8.02 3.43
N ASP A 1002 7.22 8.27 2.27
CA ASP A 1002 8.68 8.37 2.14
C ASP A 1002 9.25 9.51 3.00
N ASP A 1003 8.59 10.66 3.07
CA ASP A 1003 9.00 11.78 3.94
C ASP A 1003 8.97 11.39 5.43
N ILE A 1004 7.97 10.60 5.83
CA ILE A 1004 7.83 10.10 7.21
C ILE A 1004 8.92 9.08 7.53
N ILE A 1005 9.22 8.18 6.58
CA ILE A 1005 10.30 7.20 6.71
C ILE A 1005 11.64 7.93 6.84
N ALA A 1006 11.91 8.93 5.99
CA ALA A 1006 13.12 9.73 6.08
C ALA A 1006 13.25 10.45 7.44
N LEU A 1007 12.17 11.08 7.90
CA LEU A 1007 12.18 11.89 9.12
C LEU A 1007 12.39 11.05 10.39
N PHE A 1008 11.77 9.88 10.48
CA PHE A 1008 11.73 9.09 11.71
C PHE A 1008 12.54 7.79 11.63
N PHE A 1009 12.62 7.14 10.47
CA PHE A 1009 13.22 5.81 10.30
C PHE A 1009 14.56 5.84 9.53
N GLY A 1010 15.07 6.99 9.09
CA GLY A 1010 16.27 7.09 8.25
C GLY A 1010 17.56 6.44 8.80
N ASN A 1011 17.69 6.33 10.12
CA ASN A 1011 18.86 5.72 10.77
C ASN A 1011 18.77 4.18 10.90
N GLU A 1012 17.66 3.56 10.50
CA GLU A 1012 17.44 2.12 10.61
C GLU A 1012 18.23 1.33 9.57
N LYS A 1013 18.62 0.12 9.96
CA LYS A 1013 19.30 -0.84 9.08
C LYS A 1013 18.42 -1.11 7.85
N TYR A 1014 19.01 -1.05 6.66
CA TYR A 1014 18.34 -1.14 5.33
C TYR A 1014 17.50 0.07 4.88
N ILE A 1015 17.25 1.05 5.76
CA ILE A 1015 16.65 2.35 5.41
C ILE A 1015 17.72 3.42 5.26
N THR A 1016 18.86 3.30 5.96
CA THR A 1016 20.01 4.20 5.78
C THR A 1016 20.45 4.21 4.31
N ASP A 1017 20.53 5.40 3.72
CA ASP A 1017 20.80 5.66 2.29
C ASP A 1017 19.69 5.19 1.32
N HIS A 1018 18.58 4.66 1.84
CA HIS A 1018 17.44 4.07 1.12
C HIS A 1018 16.11 4.46 1.79
N GLU A 1019 15.86 5.77 1.96
CA GLU A 1019 14.70 6.36 2.66
C GLU A 1019 13.40 6.23 1.86
N THR A 1020 13.08 5.03 1.41
CA THR A 1020 11.89 4.73 0.62
C THR A 1020 11.11 3.59 1.24
N CYS A 1021 9.82 3.59 0.95
CA CYS A 1021 8.86 2.56 1.31
C CYS A 1021 9.21 1.15 0.76
N PHE A 1022 9.71 1.07 -0.47
CA PHE A 1022 10.10 -0.18 -1.10
C PHE A 1022 11.18 0.05 -2.16
N GLU A 1023 12.32 -0.64 -2.00
CA GLU A 1023 13.38 -0.65 -2.99
C GLU A 1023 13.87 -2.09 -3.21
N VAL A 1024 14.13 -2.45 -4.46
CA VAL A 1024 14.71 -3.74 -4.84
C VAL A 1024 15.93 -3.51 -5.69
N LYS A 1025 17.07 -4.02 -5.26
CA LYS A 1025 18.31 -3.96 -6.01
C LYS A 1025 18.65 -5.34 -6.58
N ALA A 1026 18.78 -5.42 -7.89
CA ALA A 1026 19.18 -6.64 -8.57
C ALA A 1026 20.69 -6.63 -8.83
N THR A 1027 21.38 -7.75 -8.58
CA THR A 1027 22.81 -7.88 -8.87
C THR A 1027 23.13 -9.16 -9.66
N LEU A 1028 24.24 -9.15 -10.42
CA LEU A 1028 24.70 -10.30 -11.20
C LEU A 1028 25.78 -11.07 -10.43
N ASP A 1029 25.57 -12.36 -10.26
CA ASP A 1029 26.50 -13.26 -9.56
C ASP A 1029 27.47 -13.98 -10.52
N ASP A 1030 28.47 -14.66 -9.93
CA ASP A 1030 29.52 -15.37 -10.65
C ASP A 1030 29.00 -16.43 -11.64
N GLY A 1031 27.86 -17.07 -11.34
CA GLY A 1031 27.24 -18.04 -12.24
C GLY A 1031 26.83 -17.43 -13.59
N CYS A 1032 26.46 -16.15 -13.61
CA CYS A 1032 26.06 -15.44 -14.83
C CYS A 1032 27.24 -15.30 -15.79
N TRP A 1033 28.42 -14.92 -15.27
CA TRP A 1033 29.63 -14.79 -16.08
C TRP A 1033 30.08 -16.13 -16.68
N CYS A 1034 29.92 -17.23 -15.93
CA CYS A 1034 30.14 -18.59 -16.42
C CYS A 1034 29.19 -18.93 -17.57
N LEU A 1035 27.90 -18.62 -17.41
CA LEU A 1035 26.87 -18.84 -18.43
C LEU A 1035 27.14 -18.00 -19.70
N PHE A 1036 27.54 -16.73 -19.54
CA PHE A 1036 27.86 -15.84 -20.65
C PHE A 1036 29.04 -16.36 -21.47
N ALA A 1037 30.12 -16.77 -20.79
CA ALA A 1037 31.26 -17.39 -21.44
C ALA A 1037 30.86 -18.67 -22.17
N GLY A 1038 30.06 -19.53 -21.53
CA GLY A 1038 29.54 -20.76 -22.11
C GLY A 1038 28.74 -20.52 -23.39
N VAL A 1039 27.82 -19.54 -23.38
CA VAL A 1039 26.96 -19.22 -24.53
C VAL A 1039 27.73 -18.56 -25.67
N ILE A 1040 28.73 -17.71 -25.38
CA ILE A 1040 29.61 -17.14 -26.41
C ILE A 1040 30.37 -18.26 -27.12
N VAL A 1041 31.00 -19.16 -26.37
CA VAL A 1041 31.75 -20.29 -26.94
C VAL A 1041 30.82 -21.23 -27.72
N TYR A 1042 29.64 -21.52 -27.18
CA TYR A 1042 28.59 -22.30 -27.83
C TYR A 1042 28.16 -21.70 -29.18
N THR A 1043 27.93 -20.38 -29.22
CA THR A 1043 27.48 -19.66 -30.42
C THR A 1043 28.57 -19.67 -31.50
N VAL A 1044 29.80 -19.34 -31.13
CA VAL A 1044 30.95 -19.34 -32.05
C VAL A 1044 31.22 -20.73 -32.61
N THR A 1045 31.16 -21.76 -31.76
CA THR A 1045 31.35 -23.16 -32.14
C THR A 1045 30.26 -23.62 -33.10
N THR A 1046 28.99 -23.29 -32.80
CA THR A 1046 27.85 -23.58 -33.67
C THR A 1046 28.03 -22.95 -35.06
N ILE A 1047 28.26 -21.64 -35.14
CA ILE A 1047 28.41 -20.93 -36.42
C ILE A 1047 29.54 -21.56 -37.26
N THR A 1048 30.63 -21.95 -36.61
CA THR A 1048 31.78 -22.57 -37.26
C THR A 1048 31.44 -23.94 -37.82
N ILE A 1049 30.86 -24.84 -37.00
CA ILE A 1049 30.44 -26.18 -37.43
C ILE A 1049 29.41 -26.10 -38.54
N MET A 1050 28.41 -25.22 -38.45
CA MET A 1050 27.37 -25.07 -39.46
C MET A 1050 27.92 -24.60 -40.81
N LYS A 1051 28.87 -23.65 -40.81
CA LYS A 1051 29.58 -23.22 -42.03
C LYS A 1051 30.40 -24.35 -42.65
N ILE A 1052 31.07 -25.18 -41.84
CA ILE A 1052 31.86 -26.33 -42.31
C ILE A 1052 30.93 -27.41 -42.88
N SER A 1053 29.82 -27.72 -42.21
CA SER A 1053 28.79 -28.66 -42.65
C SER A 1053 28.23 -28.30 -44.02
N LYS A 1054 27.85 -27.04 -44.22
CA LYS A 1054 27.34 -26.56 -45.51
C LYS A 1054 28.36 -26.72 -46.65
N ARG A 1055 29.64 -26.43 -46.39
CA ARG A 1055 30.74 -26.66 -47.35
C ARG A 1055 30.94 -28.15 -47.63
N ALA A 1056 30.91 -29.01 -46.61
CA ALA A 1056 31.06 -30.45 -46.77
C ALA A 1056 29.92 -31.06 -47.61
N LEU A 1057 28.67 -30.67 -47.35
CA LEU A 1057 27.50 -31.11 -48.12
C LEU A 1057 27.58 -30.67 -49.60
N SER A 1058 28.07 -29.45 -49.87
CA SER A 1058 28.25 -28.97 -51.25
C SER A 1058 29.31 -29.76 -52.04
N LYS A 1059 30.40 -30.18 -51.38
CA LYS A 1059 31.48 -30.97 -52.00
C LYS A 1059 31.09 -32.42 -52.32
N ARG A 1060 30.01 -32.92 -51.70
CA ARG A 1060 29.48 -34.28 -51.91
C ARG A 1060 28.33 -34.33 -52.91
N LEU A 1061 28.05 -33.24 -53.63
CA LEU A 1061 27.09 -33.26 -54.74
C LEU A 1061 27.60 -34.15 -55.89
N PRO A 1062 26.70 -34.85 -56.60
CA PRO A 1062 27.08 -35.65 -57.77
C PRO A 1062 27.61 -34.76 -58.89
N THR A 1063 28.58 -35.29 -59.63
CA THR A 1063 29.06 -34.72 -60.90
C THR A 1063 27.99 -34.80 -61.98
N ASP A 1064 28.11 -33.97 -63.02
CA ASP A 1064 27.11 -33.94 -64.10
C ASP A 1064 27.08 -35.23 -64.91
N GLN A 1065 28.18 -35.99 -64.95
CA GLN A 1065 28.25 -37.34 -65.52
C GLN A 1065 27.38 -38.34 -64.74
N GLU A 1066 27.57 -38.44 -63.42
CA GLU A 1066 26.76 -39.33 -62.55
C GLU A 1066 25.25 -39.01 -62.62
N LYS A 1067 24.89 -37.73 -62.79
CA LYS A 1067 23.49 -37.33 -63.00
C LYS A 1067 22.95 -37.85 -64.32
N GLN A 1068 23.73 -37.74 -65.41
CA GLN A 1068 23.33 -38.21 -66.73
C GLN A 1068 23.16 -39.73 -66.75
N GLU A 1069 24.08 -40.46 -66.11
CA GLU A 1069 23.99 -41.92 -65.95
C GLU A 1069 22.73 -42.36 -65.20
N TYR A 1070 22.41 -41.71 -64.08
CA TYR A 1070 21.18 -42.00 -63.33
C TYR A 1070 19.91 -41.80 -64.17
N TRP A 1071 19.84 -40.70 -64.93
CA TRP A 1071 18.68 -40.44 -65.79
C TRP A 1071 18.61 -41.41 -66.97
N ALA A 1072 19.75 -41.82 -67.53
CA ALA A 1072 19.82 -42.85 -68.56
C ALA A 1072 19.30 -44.21 -68.05
N GLU A 1073 19.76 -44.65 -66.87
CA GLU A 1073 19.32 -45.91 -66.25
C GLU A 1073 17.81 -45.90 -65.91
N LYS A 1074 17.30 -44.73 -65.49
CA LYS A 1074 15.87 -44.54 -65.18
C LYS A 1074 15.01 -44.45 -66.44
N SER A 1075 15.54 -44.00 -67.57
CA SER A 1075 14.84 -43.98 -68.86
C SER A 1075 14.72 -45.37 -69.50
N THR A 1076 15.61 -46.31 -69.16
CA THR A 1076 15.59 -47.69 -69.66
C THR A 1076 14.71 -48.65 -68.85
N LYS A 1077 14.26 -48.26 -67.65
CA LYS A 1077 13.29 -49.02 -66.85
C LYS A 1077 11.88 -48.45 -67.15
N THR A 1078 11.02 -49.22 -67.81
CA THR A 1078 9.60 -48.88 -67.99
C THR A 1078 8.96 -48.55 -66.63
N PRO A 1079 8.26 -47.42 -66.48
CA PRO A 1079 7.66 -47.06 -65.20
C PRO A 1079 6.28 -47.73 -65.05
N ASP A 1080 6.25 -49.05 -64.90
CA ASP A 1080 5.09 -49.72 -64.31
C ASP A 1080 5.23 -49.67 -62.80
N THR A 1081 4.76 -48.57 -62.21
CA THR A 1081 4.15 -48.51 -60.87
C THR A 1081 3.78 -47.06 -60.56
N TRP A 1082 2.49 -46.86 -60.32
CA TRP A 1082 1.97 -45.69 -59.61
C TRP A 1082 2.68 -45.52 -58.27
N PRO A 1083 3.20 -44.34 -57.91
CA PRO A 1083 3.46 -43.98 -56.53
C PRO A 1083 2.22 -43.27 -55.98
N LEU A 1084 1.30 -44.05 -55.42
CA LEU A 1084 0.22 -43.55 -54.60
C LEU A 1084 0.58 -43.75 -53.14
N LEU A 1085 0.83 -42.65 -52.43
CA LEU A 1085 0.29 -42.43 -51.08
C LEU A 1085 0.17 -40.91 -50.89
N PHE A 1086 -1.10 -40.47 -50.90
CA PHE A 1086 -1.62 -39.11 -50.74
C PHE A 1086 -1.67 -38.18 -51.97
N SER A 1087 -2.30 -38.69 -53.03
CA SER A 1087 -3.50 -38.04 -53.59
C SER A 1087 -4.46 -39.12 -54.11
N SER A 1088 -5.52 -39.43 -53.35
CA SER A 1088 -6.68 -40.20 -53.86
C SER A 1088 -7.97 -39.63 -53.26
N ASN A 1089 -8.44 -38.54 -53.85
CA ASN A 1089 -9.74 -38.40 -54.54
C ASN A 1089 -9.85 -36.98 -55.10
#